data_AF-A0A098SA30-F1
#
_entry.id   AF-A0A098SA30-F1
#
_cell.length_a   1.000
_cell.length_b   1.000
_cell.length_c   1.000
_cell.angle_alpha   90.00
_cell.angle_beta   90.00
_cell.angle_gamma   90.00
#
_symmetry.space_group_name_H-M   'P 1'
#
loop_
_entity.id
_entity.type
_entity.pdbx_description
1 polymer ?
#
loop_
_entity_poly.entity_id
_entity_poly.type
_entity_poly.pdbx_seq_one_letter_code
_entity_poly.pdbx_strand_id
1 'polypeptide(L)'
;MVLMISIFLSGIPLWAQQSTFYLETWQASKGEQPALSLDRALSTPSRIGGVYTVGSSYNESGGYYDLLVTRYNLGGTIAYQDTFNLPTPGNIIAGAITTNSSLTELFITGTVYNGSANSYDVLTLKYDINGQVDWYSTYNGIGNGYDGGSSLLVDSDTIYVGGAITDTTGLFGALCIKYHDGGTEVWDRTLTPNNRNLAIGTLSKGSPNELMIGVGAEFNNGTHRVGSAVLATSDGSTLSGFSENSQVDLEEITGFAADADQNLYVTGYSDAAGNGDDIVTVMLDDTLGLVWESIYNGSANSDDRPSSLDIDSLDNVYVGGYATGSNGRDFAVIKYNNSGTQQWAALYDGVSHSDDEAKAVVAGKDGLVYATGSVDTLGQKDYHTRILKASDGTTEWSASFNGLHSKDDEATSISLDGEGGLSVLGKNGLSNGSTEYMLVRYAKKQLTIPPGDGAASPALAFTEQRGQLTDTSGTSVEGVRFYSTGSYPPLYVQNDTLSFVTASVDTSSATPDTLHRVDITFFDSKTSLMSAAGLDKLDNYRNYYLGHIPEGRARVGQYGRVAVTDLYDGINLQMFADESGIVYYFVIEPGGDPNDLKLDFHGQDSLYLKARNLFVGTSLGDFNLPAPKAFQIDSLGQEVSTAWKPEYSIAGSRVSFSSTGSYDSTKVLVVELRREEVVSGSLEDDWITYYGGNAQDVGIDIDVSNTGDIYVLTRSSGYYFPGVGQGIDDLSGSNAVVGKFSQEGEEKWSFYWGGDGTEEPAEMVIDDSDQITVVGETSSDNLLSRFPIANNENLNNSWDGFVFRTNSTGDELLWSSYISGSSTLDRALGVAVDGEGSTYIVGHTSSDIEFPIMDNGNSSAYNQDAFSGVNEGYLLKFDKDLEQVWGTYFGGTGREYFSDIEVDPSSNDIYILGGTGTSTAASGTLPCNVPTGSALGAFPDCNPGSVYYDNTIGIDPNGNIKLDLVLVQFSKEGVLKWSTYLGGGEDDYAYFPSAPPGTIIKSGDISIDGDEIAVVCFSNNGSLFSDHTPGTNPTPFFQLTSAGGPLLFRFENKLLSWSSCFSCGTTEGAFNEYSIDLNGGSLYFSLPYTFSSAKSSLKVWKERQKK
;
A
#
# COMPACT_ATOMS: atom_id res chain seq x y z
N MET A 1 -0.72 34.62 -27.54
CA MET A 1 0.65 34.94 -27.08
C MET A 1 0.86 34.08 -25.85
N VAL A 2 1.22 32.82 -26.13
CA VAL A 2 1.55 31.76 -25.18
C VAL A 2 3.06 31.83 -25.01
N LEU A 3 3.58 31.95 -23.78
CA LEU A 3 4.75 31.23 -23.27
C LEU A 3 5.19 31.77 -21.89
N MET A 4 5.48 30.83 -20.98
CA MET A 4 6.52 30.88 -19.95
C MET A 4 6.44 31.95 -18.86
N ILE A 5 5.96 31.56 -17.68
CA ILE A 5 6.79 31.52 -16.47
C ILE A 5 6.49 30.19 -15.75
N SER A 6 7.06 29.11 -16.27
CA SER A 6 7.43 27.94 -15.47
C SER A 6 8.92 28.11 -15.22
N ILE A 7 9.28 28.65 -14.06
CA ILE A 7 10.66 28.75 -13.60
C ILE A 7 10.67 28.19 -12.17
N PHE A 8 11.33 27.04 -12.02
CA PHE A 8 11.97 26.52 -10.81
C PHE A 8 11.48 27.09 -9.47
N LEU A 9 10.52 26.39 -8.85
CA LEU A 9 10.27 26.47 -7.41
C LEU A 9 11.08 25.37 -6.73
N SER A 10 12.40 25.58 -6.63
CA SER A 10 13.22 24.94 -5.61
C SER A 10 13.77 26.04 -4.70
N GLY A 11 13.36 26.02 -3.43
CA GLY A 11 14.01 26.80 -2.37
C GLY A 11 13.43 28.18 -2.00
N ILE A 12 12.10 28.38 -2.03
CA ILE A 12 11.52 29.49 -1.25
C ILE A 12 11.33 28.99 0.19
N PRO A 13 11.88 29.65 1.23
CA PRO A 13 11.63 29.26 2.61
C PRO A 13 10.13 29.38 2.90
N LEU A 14 9.49 28.27 3.31
CA LEU A 14 8.13 28.31 3.82
C LEU A 14 8.09 29.28 5.01
N TRP A 15 7.30 30.34 4.91
CA TRP A 15 6.97 31.19 6.05
C TRP A 15 6.10 30.39 7.03
N ALA A 16 6.25 30.62 8.34
CA ALA A 16 5.40 29.96 9.33
C ALA A 16 3.95 30.32 9.08
N GLN A 17 3.14 29.33 8.72
CA GLN A 17 1.72 29.50 8.46
C GLN A 17 0.94 28.81 9.58
N GLN A 18 0.09 29.57 10.25
CA GLN A 18 -0.99 28.95 11.03
C GLN A 18 -1.94 28.33 10.02
N SER A 19 -1.97 27.01 10.00
CA SER A 19 -2.73 26.25 9.03
C SER A 19 -3.77 25.39 9.74
N THR A 20 -4.95 25.33 9.14
CA THR A 20 -6.01 24.42 9.57
C THR A 20 -5.72 23.06 8.95
N PHE A 21 -5.57 22.04 9.79
CA PHE A 21 -5.37 20.67 9.36
C PHE A 21 -6.54 19.81 9.81
N TYR A 22 -6.90 18.83 9.00
CA TYR A 22 -7.73 17.71 9.43
C TYR A 22 -6.81 16.51 9.54
N LEU A 23 -6.69 15.98 10.75
CA LEU A 23 -5.78 14.89 11.07
C LEU A 23 -6.59 13.65 11.36
N GLU A 24 -6.20 12.52 10.77
CA GLU A 24 -6.68 11.23 11.26
C GLU A 24 -6.23 11.05 12.71
N THR A 25 -7.19 10.84 13.60
CA THR A 25 -6.90 10.73 15.04
C THR A 25 -6.95 9.30 15.55
N TRP A 26 -7.86 8.52 14.99
CA TRP A 26 -7.98 7.09 15.25
C TRP A 26 -8.91 6.46 14.23
N GLN A 27 -8.77 5.14 14.13
CA GLN A 27 -9.63 4.25 13.37
C GLN A 27 -10.09 3.11 14.27
N ALA A 28 -11.24 2.51 13.96
CA ALA A 28 -11.77 1.36 14.69
C ALA A 28 -12.52 0.42 13.75
N SER A 29 -12.06 -0.83 13.69
CA SER A 29 -12.75 -1.90 12.96
C SER A 29 -13.66 -2.73 13.86
N LYS A 30 -14.82 -3.17 13.33
CA LYS A 30 -15.74 -4.08 14.01
C LYS A 30 -16.56 -4.95 13.07
N GLY A 31 -16.70 -6.21 13.48
CA GLY A 31 -17.72 -7.14 13.03
C GLY A 31 -17.51 -7.61 11.59
N GLU A 32 -16.80 -8.73 11.42
CA GLU A 32 -16.66 -9.39 10.12
C GLU A 32 -18.03 -9.80 9.58
N GLN A 33 -18.26 -9.48 8.32
CA GLN A 33 -19.49 -9.69 7.58
C GLN A 33 -19.18 -10.52 6.33
N PRO A 34 -19.95 -11.57 6.03
CA PRO A 34 -19.81 -12.28 4.77
C PRO A 34 -20.03 -11.34 3.58
N ALA A 35 -19.46 -11.68 2.42
CA ALA A 35 -19.40 -10.86 1.20
C ALA A 35 -20.74 -10.29 0.66
N LEU A 36 -21.89 -10.73 1.22
CA LEU A 36 -23.24 -10.39 0.77
C LEU A 36 -24.09 -9.72 1.88
N SER A 37 -23.46 -9.04 2.85
CA SER A 37 -24.14 -8.44 4.00
C SER A 37 -24.87 -7.13 3.70
N LEU A 38 -26.07 -6.98 4.28
CA LEU A 38 -26.95 -5.82 4.14
C LEU A 38 -26.24 -4.48 4.46
N ASP A 39 -26.32 -3.55 3.51
CA ASP A 39 -25.44 -2.39 3.30
C ASP A 39 -25.74 -1.14 4.14
N ARG A 40 -25.96 -1.24 5.45
CA ARG A 40 -26.25 -0.02 6.26
C ARG A 40 -25.48 0.05 7.56
N ALA A 41 -24.46 0.89 7.55
CA ALA A 41 -23.75 1.38 8.72
C ALA A 41 -24.00 2.88 8.85
N LEU A 42 -24.41 3.34 10.04
CA LEU A 42 -24.79 4.74 10.26
C LEU A 42 -24.03 5.32 11.46
N SER A 43 -23.74 6.62 11.40
CA SER A 43 -23.09 7.33 12.50
C SER A 43 -23.82 8.62 12.88
N THR A 44 -23.77 8.99 14.17
CA THR A 44 -24.35 10.24 14.70
C THR A 44 -23.55 10.75 15.90
N PRO A 45 -23.42 12.08 16.12
CA PRO A 45 -22.62 12.62 17.21
C PRO A 45 -23.22 12.35 18.60
N SER A 46 -22.38 12.47 19.64
CA SER A 46 -22.77 12.36 21.06
C SER A 46 -22.35 13.60 21.87
N ARG A 47 -22.98 13.82 23.04
CA ARG A 47 -22.86 15.04 23.89
C ARG A 47 -21.44 15.46 24.29
N ILE A 48 -20.46 14.56 24.18
CA ILE A 48 -19.07 14.77 24.61
C ILE A 48 -18.12 14.60 23.41
N GLY A 49 -18.57 14.97 22.20
CA GLY A 49 -17.78 14.90 20.97
C GLY A 49 -17.46 13.48 20.47
N GLY A 50 -17.97 12.44 21.13
CA GLY A 50 -17.86 11.04 20.67
C GLY A 50 -18.86 10.72 19.57
N VAL A 51 -18.85 9.49 19.07
CA VAL A 51 -19.71 9.04 17.96
C VAL A 51 -20.42 7.73 18.31
N TYR A 52 -21.71 7.66 17.97
CA TYR A 52 -22.46 6.41 17.94
C TYR A 52 -22.35 5.79 16.56
N THR A 53 -22.09 4.49 16.49
CA THR A 53 -22.20 3.70 15.27
C THR A 53 -23.19 2.57 15.44
N VAL A 54 -23.93 2.30 14.37
CA VAL A 54 -24.89 1.21 14.30
C VAL A 54 -24.73 0.50 12.97
N GLY A 55 -24.63 -0.83 13.01
CA GLY A 55 -24.52 -1.68 11.82
C GLY A 55 -25.14 -3.05 12.06
N SER A 56 -25.37 -3.80 11.00
CA SER A 56 -25.94 -5.15 11.06
C SER A 56 -24.80 -6.17 11.02
N SER A 57 -24.63 -6.99 12.05
CA SER A 57 -23.51 -7.92 12.20
C SER A 57 -23.94 -9.38 12.07
N TYR A 58 -23.26 -10.15 11.21
CA TYR A 58 -23.59 -11.55 10.95
C TYR A 58 -23.26 -12.46 12.12
N ASN A 59 -24.27 -13.22 12.56
CA ASN A 59 -24.15 -14.22 13.61
C ASN A 59 -23.97 -15.62 12.98
N GLU A 60 -22.75 -16.13 12.96
CA GLU A 60 -22.43 -17.45 12.35
C GLU A 60 -23.17 -18.63 13.01
N SER A 61 -23.36 -18.57 14.33
CA SER A 61 -24.03 -19.64 15.07
C SER A 61 -25.52 -19.72 14.75
N GLY A 62 -26.09 -18.59 14.32
CA GLY A 62 -27.52 -18.42 14.05
C GLY A 62 -27.89 -18.39 12.56
N GLY A 63 -26.98 -17.94 11.69
CA GLY A 63 -27.25 -17.71 10.26
C GLY A 63 -28.12 -16.48 9.97
N TYR A 64 -28.11 -15.47 10.85
CA TYR A 64 -28.87 -14.23 10.72
C TYR A 64 -28.05 -13.00 11.16
N TYR A 65 -28.54 -11.79 10.91
CA TYR A 65 -27.87 -10.53 11.27
C TYR A 65 -28.42 -9.94 12.58
N ASP A 66 -27.53 -9.59 13.50
CA ASP A 66 -27.83 -8.91 14.76
C ASP A 66 -27.51 -7.41 14.64
N LEU A 67 -28.09 -6.56 15.49
CA LEU A 67 -27.78 -5.13 15.47
C LEU A 67 -26.61 -4.83 16.42
N LEU A 68 -25.49 -4.37 15.87
CA LEU A 68 -24.31 -3.94 16.64
C LEU A 68 -24.37 -2.44 16.88
N VAL A 69 -24.37 -2.04 18.16
CA VAL A 69 -24.38 -0.64 18.60
C VAL A 69 -23.09 -0.37 19.35
N THR A 70 -22.32 0.61 18.91
CA THR A 70 -21.07 0.99 19.58
C THR A 70 -21.03 2.50 19.81
N ARG A 71 -20.55 2.91 20.98
CA ARG A 71 -20.27 4.32 21.27
C ARG A 71 -18.78 4.49 21.53
N TYR A 72 -18.15 5.39 20.79
CA TYR A 72 -16.75 5.77 20.96
C TYR A 72 -16.64 7.11 21.68
N ASN A 73 -15.63 7.25 22.53
CA ASN A 73 -15.19 8.54 23.05
C ASN A 73 -14.39 9.31 21.98
N LEU A 74 -14.12 10.59 22.23
CA LEU A 74 -13.31 11.44 21.34
C LEU A 74 -11.94 10.85 20.98
N GLY A 75 -11.31 10.14 21.92
CA GLY A 75 -10.00 9.49 21.74
C GLY A 75 -10.07 8.05 21.19
N GLY A 76 -11.21 7.61 20.65
CA GLY A 76 -11.33 6.30 19.97
C GLY A 76 -11.51 5.10 20.88
N THR A 77 -11.54 5.30 22.20
CA THR A 77 -11.86 4.22 23.15
C THR A 77 -13.35 3.92 23.15
N ILE A 78 -13.71 2.65 23.22
CA ILE A 78 -15.10 2.20 23.34
C ILE A 78 -15.63 2.63 24.71
N ALA A 79 -16.65 3.48 24.71
CA ALA A 79 -17.40 3.84 25.91
C ALA A 79 -18.35 2.71 26.32
N TYR A 80 -19.06 2.14 25.33
CA TYR A 80 -19.82 0.91 25.47
C TYR A 80 -20.03 0.25 24.10
N GLN A 81 -20.36 -1.04 24.14
CA GLN A 81 -20.77 -1.82 22.98
C GLN A 81 -21.89 -2.77 23.39
N ASP A 82 -22.90 -2.91 22.53
CA ASP A 82 -24.02 -3.83 22.72
C ASP A 82 -24.40 -4.52 21.40
N THR A 83 -24.86 -5.75 21.50
CA THR A 83 -25.41 -6.52 20.37
C THR A 83 -26.87 -6.81 20.66
N PHE A 84 -27.75 -6.02 20.06
CA PHE A 84 -29.18 -6.15 20.27
C PHE A 84 -29.73 -7.36 19.52
N ASN A 85 -30.48 -8.18 20.26
CA ASN A 85 -31.12 -9.40 19.80
C ASN A 85 -32.57 -9.46 20.28
N LEU A 86 -33.48 -9.92 19.43
CA LEU A 86 -34.82 -10.28 19.86
C LEU A 86 -34.86 -11.71 20.44
N PRO A 87 -35.86 -12.04 21.28
CA PRO A 87 -36.05 -13.40 21.79
C PRO A 87 -36.24 -14.47 20.72
N THR A 88 -36.68 -14.08 19.53
CA THR A 88 -36.80 -14.93 18.34
C THR A 88 -35.65 -14.65 17.36
N PRO A 89 -34.92 -15.68 16.91
CA PRO A 89 -33.84 -15.51 15.93
C PRO A 89 -34.33 -14.89 14.62
N GLY A 90 -33.60 -13.92 14.07
CA GLY A 90 -33.98 -13.24 12.84
C GLY A 90 -33.09 -12.06 12.47
N ASN A 91 -33.08 -11.69 11.19
CA ASN A 91 -32.31 -10.56 10.68
C ASN A 91 -32.83 -9.24 11.25
N ILE A 92 -31.94 -8.44 11.82
CA ILE A 92 -32.18 -7.05 12.23
C ILE A 92 -31.35 -6.14 11.34
N ILE A 93 -31.98 -5.15 10.71
CA ILE A 93 -31.31 -4.22 9.79
C ILE A 93 -31.57 -2.79 10.27
N ALA A 94 -30.49 -2.00 10.39
CA ALA A 94 -30.57 -0.59 10.74
C ALA A 94 -31.16 0.24 9.58
N GLY A 95 -32.14 1.08 9.88
CA GLY A 95 -32.78 1.99 8.93
C GLY A 95 -32.33 3.43 9.08
N ALA A 96 -32.46 3.98 10.29
CA ALA A 96 -31.99 5.32 10.64
C ALA A 96 -31.58 5.39 12.12
N ILE A 97 -30.69 6.34 12.43
CA ILE A 97 -30.29 6.65 13.80
C ILE A 97 -30.34 8.14 14.05
N THR A 98 -30.64 8.54 15.28
CA THR A 98 -30.55 9.94 15.70
C THR A 98 -30.39 10.02 17.21
N THR A 99 -30.13 11.22 17.72
CA THR A 99 -30.04 11.49 19.15
C THR A 99 -31.07 12.51 19.60
N ASN A 100 -31.33 12.56 20.91
CA ASN A 100 -32.05 13.71 21.47
C ASN A 100 -31.26 15.02 21.29
N SER A 101 -31.89 16.17 21.54
CA SER A 101 -31.26 17.49 21.42
C SER A 101 -30.06 17.72 22.34
N SER A 102 -29.95 16.92 23.40
CA SER A 102 -28.80 16.93 24.30
C SER A 102 -27.69 15.95 23.88
N LEU A 103 -27.87 15.17 22.81
CA LEU A 103 -26.97 14.15 22.30
C LEU A 103 -26.60 13.04 23.33
N THR A 104 -27.48 12.78 24.31
CA THR A 104 -27.24 11.80 25.38
C THR A 104 -27.90 10.45 25.17
N GLU A 105 -29.00 10.42 24.44
CA GLU A 105 -29.81 9.23 24.21
C GLU A 105 -29.76 8.91 22.72
N LEU A 106 -29.62 7.64 22.39
CA LEU A 106 -29.56 7.15 21.01
C LEU A 106 -30.89 6.48 20.66
N PHE A 107 -31.44 6.86 19.52
CA PHE A 107 -32.66 6.28 18.95
C PHE A 107 -32.30 5.61 17.64
N ILE A 108 -32.79 4.38 17.46
CA ILE A 108 -32.54 3.57 16.26
C ILE A 108 -33.88 3.08 15.75
N THR A 109 -34.09 3.13 14.44
CA THR A 109 -35.20 2.47 13.78
C THR A 109 -34.68 1.57 12.67
N GLY A 110 -35.47 0.59 12.26
CA GLY A 110 -35.07 -0.35 11.23
C GLY A 110 -36.13 -1.41 10.98
N THR A 111 -35.68 -2.56 10.52
CA THR A 111 -36.52 -3.74 10.27
C THR A 111 -36.04 -4.91 11.11
N VAL A 112 -36.97 -5.78 11.48
CA VAL A 112 -36.66 -7.04 12.15
C VAL A 112 -37.49 -8.18 11.59
N TYR A 113 -36.83 -9.30 11.31
CA TYR A 113 -37.50 -10.51 10.85
C TYR A 113 -38.40 -11.10 11.94
N ASN A 114 -39.67 -11.34 11.61
CA ASN A 114 -40.69 -11.76 12.59
C ASN A 114 -40.90 -13.29 12.67
N GLY A 115 -40.05 -14.09 12.01
CA GLY A 115 -40.12 -15.55 12.05
C GLY A 115 -41.00 -16.20 10.97
N SER A 116 -41.65 -15.41 10.10
CA SER A 116 -42.45 -15.89 8.97
C SER A 116 -41.77 -15.57 7.62
N ALA A 117 -41.85 -16.46 6.63
CA ALA A 117 -41.14 -16.29 5.35
C ALA A 117 -41.43 -14.93 4.70
N ASN A 118 -40.38 -14.11 4.51
CA ASN A 118 -40.42 -12.76 3.92
C ASN A 118 -41.29 -11.73 4.66
N SER A 119 -41.43 -11.84 5.99
CA SER A 119 -42.11 -10.83 6.79
C SER A 119 -41.16 -10.16 7.80
N TYR A 120 -41.18 -8.83 7.76
CA TYR A 120 -40.35 -7.96 8.60
C TYR A 120 -41.26 -6.97 9.29
N ASP A 121 -40.96 -6.69 10.55
CA ASP A 121 -41.66 -5.69 11.37
C ASP A 121 -40.74 -4.47 11.55
N VAL A 122 -41.34 -3.29 11.79
CA VAL A 122 -40.55 -2.12 12.19
C VAL A 122 -39.95 -2.36 13.56
N LEU A 123 -38.67 -2.08 13.73
CA LEU A 123 -38.01 -2.05 15.04
C LEU A 123 -37.72 -0.60 15.42
N THR A 124 -38.01 -0.21 16.65
CA THR A 124 -37.60 1.08 17.22
C THR A 124 -37.01 0.88 18.60
N LEU A 125 -35.85 1.47 18.85
CA LEU A 125 -35.01 1.26 20.02
C LEU A 125 -34.62 2.61 20.64
N LYS A 126 -34.54 2.63 21.97
CA LYS A 126 -33.88 3.70 22.73
C LYS A 126 -32.77 3.12 23.59
N TYR A 127 -31.60 3.72 23.50
CA TYR A 127 -30.45 3.47 24.37
C TYR A 127 -30.20 4.68 25.27
N ASP A 128 -29.90 4.39 26.54
CA ASP A 128 -29.37 5.38 27.46
C ASP A 128 -27.90 5.71 27.17
N ILE A 129 -27.37 6.73 27.86
CA ILE A 129 -25.97 7.17 27.70
C ILE A 129 -24.93 6.09 28.09
N ASN A 130 -25.33 5.09 28.88
CA ASN A 130 -24.48 4.01 29.36
C ASN A 130 -24.54 2.76 28.47
N GLY A 131 -25.34 2.78 27.40
CA GLY A 131 -25.49 1.67 26.48
C GLY A 131 -26.47 0.60 26.93
N GLN A 132 -27.37 0.91 27.87
CA GLN A 132 -28.48 0.03 28.22
C GLN A 132 -29.69 0.34 27.33
N VAL A 133 -30.33 -0.71 26.84
CA VAL A 133 -31.63 -0.60 26.16
C VAL A 133 -32.66 -0.14 27.19
N ASP A 134 -33.14 1.10 27.05
CA ASP A 134 -34.23 1.63 27.87
C ASP A 134 -35.55 0.96 27.49
N TRP A 135 -35.82 0.91 26.19
CA TRP A 135 -36.96 0.20 25.63
C TRP A 135 -36.73 -0.11 24.15
N TYR A 136 -37.48 -1.10 23.67
CA TYR A 136 -37.66 -1.36 22.25
C TYR A 136 -39.14 -1.62 21.97
N SER A 137 -39.55 -1.31 20.74
CA SER A 137 -40.89 -1.59 20.23
C SER A 137 -40.78 -2.21 18.85
N THR A 138 -41.60 -3.23 18.59
CA THR A 138 -41.80 -3.80 17.27
C THR A 138 -43.20 -3.47 16.78
N TYR A 139 -43.34 -3.03 15.52
CA TYR A 139 -44.63 -2.71 14.94
C TYR A 139 -44.85 -3.51 13.66
N ASN A 140 -45.89 -4.34 13.66
CA ASN A 140 -46.29 -5.19 12.54
C ASN A 140 -47.56 -4.62 11.90
N GLY A 141 -47.51 -4.45 10.60
CA GLY A 141 -48.58 -3.91 9.79
C GLY A 141 -49.76 -4.85 9.55
N ILE A 142 -50.82 -4.28 9.01
CA ILE A 142 -52.05 -5.03 8.69
C ILE A 142 -51.84 -6.11 7.61
N GLY A 143 -50.81 -6.00 6.77
CA GLY A 143 -50.49 -6.96 5.72
C GLY A 143 -49.64 -8.14 6.17
N ASN A 144 -48.98 -8.06 7.34
CA ASN A 144 -47.94 -9.02 7.78
C ASN A 144 -46.92 -9.31 6.67
N GLY A 145 -46.44 -8.25 6.01
CA GLY A 145 -45.48 -8.32 4.91
C GLY A 145 -44.13 -7.76 5.32
N TYR A 146 -43.49 -6.98 4.44
CA TYR A 146 -42.28 -6.23 4.77
C TYR A 146 -42.65 -4.85 5.34
N ASP A 147 -42.35 -4.63 6.61
CA ASP A 147 -42.56 -3.38 7.31
C ASP A 147 -41.22 -2.90 7.87
N GLY A 148 -40.90 -1.63 7.69
CA GLY A 148 -39.58 -1.12 8.00
C GLY A 148 -39.51 0.35 8.31
N GLY A 149 -38.82 0.69 9.40
CA GLY A 149 -38.46 2.05 9.74
C GLY A 149 -37.26 2.51 8.92
N SER A 150 -37.34 3.71 8.37
CA SER A 150 -36.28 4.30 7.52
C SER A 150 -35.95 5.75 7.87
N SER A 151 -36.73 6.40 8.75
CA SER A 151 -36.43 7.75 9.24
C SER A 151 -36.85 7.93 10.69
N LEU A 152 -36.16 8.83 11.39
CA LEU A 152 -36.40 9.17 12.79
C LEU A 152 -36.40 10.68 12.98
N LEU A 153 -37.34 11.15 13.80
CA LEU A 153 -37.37 12.53 14.30
C LEU A 153 -37.64 12.50 15.80
N VAL A 154 -36.78 13.14 16.58
CA VAL A 154 -36.90 13.22 18.04
C VAL A 154 -37.11 14.67 18.45
N ASP A 155 -38.19 14.93 19.19
CA ASP A 155 -38.56 16.25 19.68
C ASP A 155 -39.08 16.19 21.11
N SER A 156 -38.32 16.77 22.04
CA SER A 156 -38.74 17.11 23.41
C SER A 156 -39.66 16.07 24.07
N ASP A 157 -39.19 14.83 24.16
CA ASP A 157 -39.87 13.64 24.77
C ASP A 157 -40.83 12.86 23.84
N THR A 158 -40.77 13.12 22.53
CA THR A 158 -41.55 12.40 21.52
C THR A 158 -40.66 11.89 20.41
N ILE A 159 -40.92 10.65 19.99
CA ILE A 159 -40.22 9.99 18.89
C ILE A 159 -41.22 9.75 17.76
N TYR A 160 -40.85 10.15 16.55
CA TYR A 160 -41.58 9.84 15.33
C TYR A 160 -40.73 8.93 14.47
N VAL A 161 -41.33 7.84 13.99
CA VAL A 161 -40.71 6.85 13.13
C VAL A 161 -41.42 6.88 11.79
N GLY A 162 -40.68 7.19 10.73
CA GLY A 162 -41.16 7.11 9.36
C GLY A 162 -40.67 5.83 8.71
N GLY A 163 -41.47 5.26 7.82
CA GLY A 163 -41.16 3.98 7.22
C GLY A 163 -42.10 3.56 6.10
N ALA A 164 -41.99 2.29 5.73
CA ALA A 164 -42.88 1.61 4.81
C ALA A 164 -43.60 0.44 5.51
N ILE A 165 -44.82 0.15 5.08
CA ILE A 165 -45.65 -0.94 5.57
C ILE A 165 -46.30 -1.66 4.41
N THR A 166 -46.38 -2.99 4.46
CA THR A 166 -47.09 -3.77 3.45
C THR A 166 -48.57 -3.92 3.82
N ASP A 167 -49.46 -3.67 2.86
CA ASP A 167 -50.89 -3.90 3.03
C ASP A 167 -51.31 -5.36 2.74
N THR A 168 -52.59 -5.68 2.93
CA THR A 168 -53.11 -7.05 2.71
C THR A 168 -53.05 -7.52 1.24
N THR A 169 -52.72 -6.63 0.30
CA THR A 169 -52.58 -6.92 -1.13
C THR A 169 -51.13 -7.05 -1.57
N GLY A 170 -50.16 -6.76 -0.69
CA GLY A 170 -48.73 -6.80 -0.97
C GLY A 170 -48.17 -5.47 -1.49
N LEU A 171 -48.93 -4.38 -1.45
CA LEU A 171 -48.48 -3.05 -1.84
C LEU A 171 -47.90 -2.30 -0.63
N PHE A 172 -46.89 -1.45 -0.87
CA PHE A 172 -46.30 -0.62 0.17
C PHE A 172 -47.09 0.69 0.41
N GLY A 173 -47.33 1.02 1.68
CA GLY A 173 -47.84 2.29 2.16
C GLY A 173 -46.79 3.03 2.99
N ALA A 174 -46.91 4.37 3.07
CA ALA A 174 -46.05 5.16 3.95
C ALA A 174 -46.57 5.09 5.39
N LEU A 175 -45.68 4.78 6.32
CA LEU A 175 -45.98 4.63 7.74
C LEU A 175 -45.38 5.78 8.54
N CYS A 176 -46.13 6.28 9.50
CA CYS A 176 -45.63 7.13 10.57
C CYS A 176 -46.14 6.62 11.91
N ILE A 177 -45.23 6.37 12.85
CA ILE A 177 -45.57 5.98 14.22
C ILE A 177 -45.07 7.06 15.17
N LYS A 178 -45.89 7.39 16.16
CA LYS A 178 -45.50 8.26 17.28
C LYS A 178 -45.37 7.44 18.55
N TYR A 179 -44.23 7.58 19.23
CA TYR A 179 -43.99 7.04 20.56
C TYR A 179 -43.80 8.17 21.58
N HIS A 180 -44.24 7.93 22.81
CA HIS A 180 -43.73 8.65 23.96
C HIS A 180 -42.29 8.21 24.26
N ASP A 181 -41.54 9.05 24.98
CA ASP A 181 -40.17 8.74 25.40
C ASP A 181 -39.98 7.42 26.17
N GLY A 182 -41.06 6.88 26.77
CA GLY A 182 -41.06 5.56 27.42
C GLY A 182 -41.36 4.36 26.50
N GLY A 183 -41.43 4.54 25.19
CA GLY A 183 -41.64 3.47 24.21
C GLY A 183 -43.08 3.03 24.00
N THR A 184 -44.04 3.66 24.67
CA THR A 184 -45.47 3.43 24.41
C THR A 184 -45.93 4.15 23.16
N GLU A 185 -46.50 3.40 22.22
CA GLU A 185 -47.14 3.95 21.04
C GLU A 185 -48.29 4.89 21.43
N VAL A 186 -48.31 6.07 20.80
CA VAL A 186 -49.36 7.08 20.96
C VAL A 186 -50.40 6.95 19.84
N TRP A 187 -49.91 6.85 18.61
CA TRP A 187 -50.69 6.59 17.41
C TRP A 187 -49.76 6.13 16.28
N ASP A 188 -50.30 5.33 15.37
CA ASP A 188 -49.72 5.00 14.07
C ASP A 188 -50.58 5.59 12.95
N ARG A 189 -50.00 5.88 11.79
CA ARG A 189 -50.73 6.28 10.59
C ARG A 189 -50.12 5.65 9.35
N THR A 190 -50.97 4.99 8.59
CA THR A 190 -50.63 4.47 7.26
C THR A 190 -51.31 5.32 6.18
N LEU A 191 -50.52 5.76 5.21
CA LEU A 191 -50.98 6.52 4.05
C LEU A 191 -50.91 5.62 2.82
N THR A 192 -52.07 5.24 2.27
CA THR A 192 -52.20 4.35 1.10
C THR A 192 -53.18 4.93 0.07
N PRO A 193 -52.69 5.60 -0.99
CA PRO A 193 -53.53 6.06 -2.09
C PRO A 193 -53.70 4.95 -3.15
N ASN A 194 -54.93 4.50 -3.40
CA ASN A 194 -55.43 3.87 -4.65
C ASN A 194 -54.46 2.92 -5.43
N ASN A 195 -54.07 1.77 -4.88
CA ASN A 195 -53.27 0.73 -5.56
C ASN A 195 -51.86 1.16 -6.06
N ARG A 196 -51.06 1.81 -5.19
CA ARG A 196 -49.73 2.35 -5.50
C ARG A 196 -48.66 1.69 -4.62
N ASN A 197 -47.41 1.69 -5.08
CA ASN A 197 -46.27 1.13 -4.35
C ASN A 197 -45.47 2.30 -3.74
N LEU A 198 -45.76 2.70 -2.50
CA LEU A 198 -45.12 3.86 -1.86
C LEU A 198 -43.80 3.45 -1.19
N ALA A 199 -42.71 4.19 -1.44
CA ALA A 199 -41.41 3.98 -0.81
C ALA A 199 -40.96 5.19 0.01
N ILE A 200 -40.58 4.90 1.25
CA ILE A 200 -39.77 5.65 2.23
C ILE A 200 -40.06 7.16 2.35
N GLY A 201 -40.48 7.56 3.55
CA GLY A 201 -40.64 8.97 3.89
C GLY A 201 -39.58 9.53 4.82
N THR A 202 -39.10 10.73 4.51
CA THR A 202 -38.44 11.59 5.49
C THR A 202 -39.51 12.22 6.39
N LEU A 203 -39.18 12.40 7.66
CA LEU A 203 -40.01 13.11 8.61
C LEU A 203 -39.43 14.50 8.84
N SER A 204 -40.28 15.52 8.71
CA SER A 204 -39.95 16.88 9.13
C SER A 204 -41.00 17.43 10.07
N LYS A 205 -40.56 18.24 11.03
CA LYS A 205 -41.44 18.94 11.95
C LYS A 205 -41.83 20.28 11.34
N GLY A 206 -43.13 20.53 11.21
CA GLY A 206 -43.64 21.78 10.72
C GLY A 206 -43.78 22.84 11.80
N SER A 207 -45.00 23.14 12.19
CA SER A 207 -45.28 23.87 13.43
C SER A 207 -45.21 22.92 14.64
N PRO A 208 -45.26 23.41 15.90
CA PRO A 208 -45.32 22.54 17.08
C PRO A 208 -46.44 21.48 17.04
N ASN A 209 -47.45 21.67 16.19
CA ASN A 209 -48.63 20.82 16.08
C ASN A 209 -48.68 19.98 14.79
N GLU A 210 -47.70 20.12 13.90
CA GLU A 210 -47.71 19.52 12.56
C GLU A 210 -46.45 18.69 12.31
N LEU A 211 -46.66 17.52 11.72
CA LEU A 211 -45.62 16.62 11.24
C LEU A 211 -45.82 16.39 9.76
N MET A 212 -44.81 16.73 8.96
CA MET A 212 -44.82 16.48 7.53
C MET A 212 -44.10 15.16 7.24
N ILE A 213 -44.70 14.39 6.33
CA ILE A 213 -44.14 13.15 5.82
C ILE A 213 -43.92 13.38 4.32
N GLY A 214 -42.68 13.51 3.89
CA GLY A 214 -42.33 13.39 2.47
C GLY A 214 -42.44 11.92 2.06
N VAL A 215 -42.86 11.61 0.84
CA VAL A 215 -43.05 10.21 0.38
C VAL A 215 -42.60 10.08 -1.07
N GLY A 216 -41.75 9.10 -1.36
CA GLY A 216 -41.54 8.60 -2.72
C GLY A 216 -42.59 7.56 -3.10
N ALA A 217 -43.02 7.54 -4.36
CA ALA A 217 -44.07 6.64 -4.81
C ALA A 217 -43.72 6.00 -6.14
N GLU A 218 -43.48 4.69 -6.18
CA GLU A 218 -43.39 3.90 -7.41
C GLU A 218 -44.81 3.57 -7.92
N PHE A 219 -45.01 3.77 -9.22
CA PHE A 219 -46.26 3.45 -9.90
C PHE A 219 -46.11 2.13 -10.68
N ASN A 220 -47.22 1.41 -10.89
CA ASN A 220 -47.25 0.10 -11.57
C ASN A 220 -46.69 0.07 -13.02
N ASN A 221 -46.21 1.21 -13.53
CA ASN A 221 -45.56 1.41 -14.82
C ASN A 221 -44.08 1.83 -14.71
N GLY A 222 -43.48 1.83 -13.52
CA GLY A 222 -42.05 2.14 -13.28
C GLY A 222 -41.70 3.62 -13.10
N THR A 223 -42.67 4.54 -13.12
CA THR A 223 -42.44 5.98 -12.84
C THR A 223 -42.47 6.24 -11.33
N HIS A 224 -41.59 7.09 -10.79
CA HIS A 224 -41.63 7.51 -9.38
C HIS A 224 -42.10 8.96 -9.24
N ARG A 225 -42.91 9.24 -8.22
CA ARG A 225 -43.34 10.61 -7.89
C ARG A 225 -43.12 10.96 -6.43
N VAL A 226 -43.02 12.25 -6.20
CA VAL A 226 -42.96 12.85 -4.87
C VAL A 226 -44.36 13.23 -4.39
N GLY A 227 -44.69 12.83 -3.17
CA GLY A 227 -45.86 13.30 -2.45
C GLY A 227 -45.52 13.69 -1.02
N SER A 228 -46.49 14.28 -0.33
CA SER A 228 -46.42 14.47 1.11
C SER A 228 -47.79 14.38 1.75
N ALA A 229 -47.78 14.21 3.06
CA ALA A 229 -48.95 14.40 3.89
C ALA A 229 -48.55 15.15 5.16
N VAL A 230 -49.50 15.89 5.73
CA VAL A 230 -49.32 16.57 7.01
C VAL A 230 -50.23 15.94 8.03
N LEU A 231 -49.63 15.48 9.13
CA LEU A 231 -50.31 14.87 10.26
C LEU A 231 -50.29 15.81 11.46
N ALA A 232 -51.37 15.83 12.23
CA ALA A 232 -51.40 16.49 13.52
C ALA A 232 -50.51 15.72 14.50
N THR A 233 -49.58 16.39 15.17
CA THR A 233 -48.72 15.74 16.17
C THR A 233 -49.52 15.20 17.35
N SER A 234 -50.66 15.82 17.67
CA SER A 234 -51.51 15.45 18.81
C SER A 234 -52.11 14.05 18.71
N ASP A 235 -52.65 13.69 17.55
CA ASP A 235 -53.48 12.49 17.37
C ASP A 235 -53.27 11.81 16.01
N GLY A 236 -52.31 12.25 15.20
CA GLY A 236 -52.03 11.70 13.87
C GLY A 236 -53.16 11.95 12.87
N SER A 237 -54.16 12.77 13.18
CA SER A 237 -55.20 13.10 12.21
C SER A 237 -54.57 13.79 10.99
N THR A 238 -55.02 13.40 9.81
CA THR A 238 -54.54 13.98 8.56
C THR A 238 -55.03 15.42 8.43
N LEU A 239 -54.13 16.39 8.59
CA LEU A 239 -54.41 17.82 8.44
C LEU A 239 -54.41 18.23 6.96
N SER A 240 -53.46 17.67 6.20
CA SER A 240 -53.43 17.72 4.75
C SER A 240 -53.31 16.29 4.21
N GLY A 241 -54.27 15.89 3.39
CA GLY A 241 -54.29 14.57 2.74
C GLY A 241 -53.09 14.38 1.82
N PHE A 242 -52.81 13.12 1.45
CA PHE A 242 -51.74 12.84 0.48
C PHE A 242 -51.99 13.64 -0.81
N SER A 243 -51.14 14.62 -1.06
CA SER A 243 -51.06 15.35 -2.32
C SER A 243 -49.84 14.82 -3.08
N GLU A 244 -50.01 14.60 -4.38
CA GLU A 244 -48.92 14.22 -5.28
C GLU A 244 -48.57 15.41 -6.16
N ASN A 245 -47.28 15.62 -6.40
CA ASN A 245 -46.87 16.50 -7.46
C ASN A 245 -46.84 15.69 -8.77
N SER A 246 -47.72 16.01 -9.72
CA SER A 246 -47.77 15.33 -11.03
C SER A 246 -46.79 15.91 -12.06
N GLN A 247 -46.00 16.92 -11.68
CA GLN A 247 -45.03 17.61 -12.53
C GLN A 247 -43.61 17.08 -12.32
N VAL A 248 -43.32 16.46 -11.17
CA VAL A 248 -42.03 15.83 -10.87
C VAL A 248 -42.12 14.35 -11.22
N ASP A 249 -41.30 13.91 -12.16
CA ASP A 249 -41.13 12.51 -12.56
C ASP A 249 -39.67 12.14 -12.32
N LEU A 250 -39.45 11.14 -11.48
CA LEU A 250 -38.13 10.62 -11.14
C LEU A 250 -38.14 9.11 -11.34
N GLU A 251 -36.99 8.54 -11.64
CA GLU A 251 -36.80 7.11 -11.87
C GLU A 251 -36.41 6.43 -10.57
N GLU A 252 -35.75 7.14 -9.67
CA GLU A 252 -35.58 6.77 -8.27
C GLU A 252 -35.35 8.03 -7.44
N ILE A 253 -35.74 7.99 -6.17
CA ILE A 253 -35.46 9.06 -5.22
C ILE A 253 -34.42 8.57 -4.22
N THR A 254 -33.33 9.31 -4.09
CA THR A 254 -32.19 8.89 -3.26
C THR A 254 -31.92 9.81 -2.07
N GLY A 255 -32.44 11.05 -2.08
CA GLY A 255 -32.26 11.99 -0.98
C GLY A 255 -33.43 12.93 -0.75
N PHE A 256 -33.67 13.28 0.51
CA PHE A 256 -34.71 14.20 0.95
C PHE A 256 -34.24 15.07 2.12
N ALA A 257 -34.63 16.35 2.12
CA ALA A 257 -34.49 17.24 3.27
C ALA A 257 -35.68 18.21 3.33
N ALA A 258 -35.85 18.90 4.45
CA ALA A 258 -36.87 19.93 4.60
C ALA A 258 -36.34 21.10 5.43
N ASP A 259 -36.75 22.32 5.06
CA ASP A 259 -36.39 23.53 5.80
C ASP A 259 -37.34 23.82 6.98
N ALA A 260 -37.08 24.93 7.67
CA ALA A 260 -37.91 25.37 8.80
C ALA A 260 -39.30 25.88 8.37
N ASP A 261 -39.50 26.22 7.10
CA ASP A 261 -40.76 26.68 6.53
C ASP A 261 -41.59 25.52 5.93
N GLN A 262 -41.12 24.28 6.06
CA GLN A 262 -41.74 23.04 5.54
C GLN A 262 -41.67 22.87 4.02
N ASN A 263 -40.75 23.56 3.36
CA ASN A 263 -40.47 23.24 1.97
C ASN A 263 -39.67 21.94 1.90
N LEU A 264 -40.01 21.09 0.92
CA LEU A 264 -39.38 19.78 0.72
C LEU A 264 -38.36 19.87 -0.42
N TYR A 265 -37.15 19.42 -0.14
CA TYR A 265 -36.06 19.29 -1.09
C TYR A 265 -35.87 17.81 -1.41
N VAL A 266 -35.88 17.47 -2.69
CA VAL A 266 -35.80 16.08 -3.15
C VAL A 266 -34.75 15.98 -4.24
N THR A 267 -33.94 14.93 -4.19
CA THR A 267 -33.04 14.57 -5.28
C THR A 267 -33.25 13.12 -5.69
N GLY A 268 -33.12 12.89 -6.98
CA GLY A 268 -33.26 11.60 -7.64
C GLY A 268 -32.62 11.68 -9.02
N TYR A 269 -32.86 10.68 -9.85
CA TYR A 269 -32.41 10.72 -11.24
C TYR A 269 -33.55 10.47 -12.21
N SER A 270 -33.40 10.89 -13.46
CA SER A 270 -34.37 10.60 -14.53
C SER A 270 -33.75 10.35 -15.90
N ASP A 271 -34.35 9.50 -16.75
CA ASP A 271 -33.88 9.23 -18.11
C ASP A 271 -34.23 10.40 -19.04
N ALA A 272 -33.21 11.18 -19.39
CA ALA A 272 -33.35 12.22 -20.40
C ALA A 272 -33.34 11.62 -21.81
N ALA A 273 -34.45 10.98 -22.21
CA ALA A 273 -34.77 10.50 -23.57
C ALA A 273 -33.54 10.21 -24.48
N GLY A 274 -32.71 9.25 -24.07
CA GLY A 274 -31.60 8.72 -24.89
C GLY A 274 -30.20 9.20 -24.52
N ASN A 275 -29.99 9.85 -23.37
CA ASN A 275 -28.70 10.36 -22.90
C ASN A 275 -28.27 9.85 -21.51
N GLY A 276 -28.81 8.72 -21.04
CA GLY A 276 -28.52 8.22 -19.68
C GLY A 276 -29.36 8.92 -18.60
N ASP A 277 -29.16 8.50 -17.36
CA ASP A 277 -29.83 9.10 -16.19
C ASP A 277 -29.23 10.48 -15.87
N ASP A 278 -30.05 11.49 -15.58
CA ASP A 278 -29.60 12.81 -15.12
C ASP A 278 -29.99 13.05 -13.66
N ILE A 279 -29.16 13.77 -12.89
CA ILE A 279 -29.49 14.16 -11.52
C ILE A 279 -30.58 15.23 -11.56
N VAL A 280 -31.72 14.96 -10.93
CA VAL A 280 -32.83 15.91 -10.80
C VAL A 280 -33.02 16.27 -9.34
N THR A 281 -33.02 17.58 -9.07
CA THR A 281 -33.25 18.14 -7.74
C THR A 281 -34.40 19.13 -7.80
N VAL A 282 -35.35 19.00 -6.87
CA VAL A 282 -36.55 19.83 -6.82
C VAL A 282 -36.75 20.42 -5.43
N MET A 283 -37.37 21.59 -5.39
CA MET A 283 -38.00 22.14 -4.19
C MET A 283 -39.50 22.22 -4.38
N LEU A 284 -40.22 21.68 -3.41
CA LEU A 284 -41.66 21.78 -3.31
C LEU A 284 -42.01 22.67 -2.11
N ASP A 285 -43.01 23.53 -2.26
CA ASP A 285 -43.51 24.32 -1.14
C ASP A 285 -44.31 23.46 -0.13
N ASP A 286 -44.76 24.08 0.97
CA ASP A 286 -45.58 23.46 2.01
C ASP A 286 -46.95 22.92 1.50
N THR A 287 -47.34 23.28 0.27
CA THR A 287 -48.53 22.77 -0.42
C THR A 287 -48.21 21.74 -1.52
N LEU A 288 -46.93 21.36 -1.65
CA LEU A 288 -46.37 20.55 -2.73
C LEU A 288 -46.40 21.17 -4.13
N GLY A 289 -46.59 22.48 -4.20
CA GLY A 289 -46.35 23.22 -5.43
C GLY A 289 -44.87 23.13 -5.81
N LEU A 290 -44.58 22.78 -7.07
CA LEU A 290 -43.20 22.84 -7.57
C LEU A 290 -42.74 24.30 -7.58
N VAL A 291 -41.75 24.63 -6.75
CA VAL A 291 -41.17 25.96 -6.68
C VAL A 291 -40.08 26.09 -7.73
N TRP A 292 -39.17 25.12 -7.78
CA TRP A 292 -38.14 25.01 -8.79
C TRP A 292 -37.70 23.57 -9.02
N GLU A 293 -37.16 23.33 -10.20
CA GLU A 293 -36.54 22.08 -10.63
C GLU A 293 -35.18 22.42 -11.24
N SER A 294 -34.19 21.59 -10.95
CA SER A 294 -32.84 21.66 -11.48
C SER A 294 -32.42 20.29 -11.97
N ILE A 295 -31.90 20.25 -13.19
CA ILE A 295 -31.35 19.04 -13.81
C ILE A 295 -29.86 19.27 -13.99
N TYR A 296 -29.05 18.37 -13.45
CA TYR A 296 -27.62 18.33 -13.67
C TYR A 296 -27.29 17.14 -14.56
N ASN A 297 -26.72 17.44 -15.71
CA ASN A 297 -26.21 16.50 -16.69
C ASN A 297 -24.72 16.79 -16.88
N GLY A 298 -23.90 15.78 -16.62
CA GLY A 298 -22.46 15.79 -16.71
C GLY A 298 -21.96 16.02 -18.14
N SER A 299 -20.65 16.20 -18.28
CA SER A 299 -20.09 16.54 -19.60
C SER A 299 -20.20 15.40 -20.63
N ALA A 300 -20.33 14.15 -20.18
CA ALA A 300 -20.44 12.98 -21.04
C ALA A 300 -21.85 12.75 -21.59
N ASN A 301 -22.91 13.35 -21.02
CA ASN A 301 -24.31 13.00 -21.31
C ASN A 301 -24.54 11.48 -21.16
N SER A 302 -24.22 10.97 -19.97
CA SER A 302 -24.40 9.57 -19.59
C SER A 302 -24.93 9.53 -18.15
N ASP A 303 -24.92 8.38 -17.49
CA ASP A 303 -25.56 8.23 -16.18
C ASP A 303 -24.91 9.13 -15.12
N ASP A 304 -25.70 10.01 -14.53
CA ASP A 304 -25.37 10.87 -13.40
C ASP A 304 -26.43 10.61 -12.32
N ARG A 305 -26.00 10.14 -11.14
CA ARG A 305 -26.96 9.76 -10.08
C ARG A 305 -26.60 10.39 -8.74
N PRO A 306 -27.59 10.90 -7.99
CA PRO A 306 -27.38 11.34 -6.62
C PRO A 306 -27.45 10.16 -5.65
N SER A 307 -26.68 10.23 -4.56
CA SER A 307 -26.71 9.28 -3.43
C SER A 307 -27.23 9.93 -2.14
N SER A 308 -27.07 11.25 -2.00
CA SER A 308 -27.41 11.97 -0.77
C SER A 308 -27.72 13.45 -1.03
N LEU A 309 -28.52 14.04 -0.14
CA LEU A 309 -28.84 15.47 -0.15
C LEU A 309 -28.84 16.02 1.27
N ASP A 310 -28.31 17.22 1.44
CA ASP A 310 -28.43 18.01 2.68
C ASP A 310 -28.62 19.50 2.37
N ILE A 311 -29.15 20.26 3.34
CA ILE A 311 -29.40 21.71 3.20
C ILE A 311 -28.73 22.50 4.33
N ASP A 312 -28.25 23.71 4.00
CA ASP A 312 -27.72 24.62 5.02
C ASP A 312 -28.81 25.53 5.63
N SER A 313 -28.44 26.31 6.65
CA SER A 313 -29.36 27.24 7.33
C SER A 313 -29.83 28.44 6.48
N LEU A 314 -29.36 28.56 5.24
CA LEU A 314 -29.80 29.55 4.25
C LEU A 314 -30.62 28.89 3.13
N ASP A 315 -30.99 27.62 3.32
CA ASP A 315 -31.75 26.79 2.39
C ASP A 315 -31.03 26.59 1.04
N ASN A 316 -29.69 26.65 1.04
CA ASN A 316 -28.92 26.15 -0.10
C ASN A 316 -28.86 24.62 -0.04
N VAL A 317 -28.93 23.99 -1.20
CA VAL A 317 -29.03 22.54 -1.36
C VAL A 317 -27.69 21.99 -1.84
N TYR A 318 -27.25 20.91 -1.21
CA TYR A 318 -26.03 20.19 -1.57
C TYR A 318 -26.39 18.75 -1.90
N VAL A 319 -25.97 18.28 -3.07
CA VAL A 319 -26.26 16.94 -3.57
C VAL A 319 -24.94 16.22 -3.78
N GLY A 320 -24.77 15.07 -3.15
CA GLY A 320 -23.64 14.17 -3.35
C GLY A 320 -24.05 12.97 -4.20
N GLY A 321 -23.20 12.57 -5.14
CA GLY A 321 -23.41 11.39 -5.98
C GLY A 321 -22.22 11.15 -6.89
N TYR A 322 -22.49 10.71 -8.12
CA TYR A 322 -21.50 10.65 -9.19
C TYR A 322 -22.01 11.31 -10.47
N ALA A 323 -21.07 11.76 -11.31
CA ALA A 323 -21.36 12.20 -12.66
C ALA A 323 -20.44 11.46 -13.64
N THR A 324 -20.96 10.92 -14.75
CA THR A 324 -20.11 10.18 -15.69
C THR A 324 -19.26 11.14 -16.52
N GLY A 325 -17.94 10.95 -16.43
CA GLY A 325 -16.91 11.59 -17.23
C GLY A 325 -16.54 10.78 -18.47
N SER A 326 -15.39 11.09 -19.07
CA SER A 326 -14.91 10.36 -20.27
C SER A 326 -14.33 8.98 -19.96
N ASN A 327 -13.92 8.72 -18.72
CA ASN A 327 -13.17 7.52 -18.33
C ASN A 327 -13.88 6.68 -17.24
N GLY A 328 -15.04 7.11 -16.75
CA GLY A 328 -15.73 6.46 -15.64
C GLY A 328 -16.67 7.44 -14.94
N ARG A 329 -17.12 7.06 -13.75
CA ARG A 329 -17.89 7.94 -12.85
C ARG A 329 -16.95 8.84 -12.07
N ASP A 330 -17.26 10.12 -11.96
CA ASP A 330 -16.50 11.07 -11.13
C ASP A 330 -17.28 11.34 -9.83
N PHE A 331 -16.56 11.45 -8.71
CA PHE A 331 -17.13 11.86 -7.43
C PHE A 331 -17.72 13.26 -7.55
N ALA A 332 -19.03 13.40 -7.33
CA ALA A 332 -19.74 14.66 -7.58
C ALA A 332 -20.37 15.26 -6.31
N VAL A 333 -20.15 16.56 -6.11
CA VAL A 333 -20.91 17.39 -5.16
C VAL A 333 -21.44 18.62 -5.87
N ILE A 334 -22.75 18.85 -5.83
CA ILE A 334 -23.42 19.93 -6.55
C ILE A 334 -24.11 20.85 -5.55
N LYS A 335 -24.00 22.17 -5.77
CA LYS A 335 -24.72 23.17 -4.98
C LYS A 335 -25.76 23.92 -5.80
N TYR A 336 -26.96 24.05 -5.22
CA TYR A 336 -27.99 24.99 -5.65
C TYR A 336 -28.25 26.03 -4.55
N ASN A 337 -28.58 27.25 -4.94
CA ASN A 337 -29.11 28.22 -3.97
C ASN A 337 -30.60 27.95 -3.69
N ASN A 338 -31.18 28.67 -2.73
CA ASN A 338 -32.60 28.53 -2.37
C ASN A 338 -33.62 28.80 -3.50
N SER A 339 -33.16 29.36 -4.63
CA SER A 339 -33.98 29.63 -5.81
C SER A 339 -33.79 28.57 -6.91
N GLY A 340 -33.08 27.47 -6.62
CA GLY A 340 -32.81 26.40 -7.57
C GLY A 340 -31.77 26.78 -8.64
N THR A 341 -30.97 27.83 -8.44
CA THR A 341 -29.89 28.15 -9.39
C THR A 341 -28.62 27.41 -8.97
N GLN A 342 -28.07 26.58 -9.86
CA GLN A 342 -26.77 25.94 -9.65
C GLN A 342 -25.70 27.00 -9.41
N GLN A 343 -24.96 26.86 -8.32
CA GLN A 343 -23.85 27.75 -7.97
C GLN A 343 -22.52 27.17 -8.43
N TRP A 344 -22.31 25.87 -8.22
CA TRP A 344 -21.12 25.13 -8.64
C TRP A 344 -21.40 23.63 -8.64
N ALA A 345 -20.55 22.89 -9.34
CA ALA A 345 -20.44 21.43 -9.25
C ALA A 345 -18.95 21.09 -9.10
N ALA A 346 -18.61 20.39 -8.02
CA ALA A 346 -17.27 19.96 -7.69
C ALA A 346 -17.14 18.48 -8.04
N LEU A 347 -16.55 18.21 -9.21
CA LEU A 347 -16.20 16.86 -9.65
C LEU A 347 -14.80 16.51 -9.15
N TYR A 348 -14.54 15.23 -8.92
CA TYR A 348 -13.22 14.70 -8.64
C TYR A 348 -13.06 13.35 -9.32
N ASP A 349 -12.04 13.29 -10.17
CA ASP A 349 -11.61 12.12 -10.93
C ASP A 349 -10.32 11.64 -10.27
N GLY A 350 -10.37 10.44 -9.71
CA GLY A 350 -9.30 9.80 -8.97
C GLY A 350 -8.06 9.55 -9.83
N VAL A 351 -6.97 9.13 -9.20
CA VAL A 351 -5.70 8.90 -9.91
C VAL A 351 -5.79 7.79 -10.97
N SER A 352 -6.71 6.84 -10.81
CA SER A 352 -7.01 5.78 -11.79
C SER A 352 -7.79 6.25 -13.00
N HIS A 353 -8.45 7.40 -12.90
CA HIS A 353 -9.44 7.87 -13.86
C HIS A 353 -10.57 6.83 -14.09
N SER A 354 -11.16 6.30 -13.00
CA SER A 354 -12.13 5.21 -13.04
C SER A 354 -13.36 5.55 -12.18
N ASP A 355 -14.12 4.55 -11.70
CA ASP A 355 -15.39 4.79 -11.03
C ASP A 355 -15.22 5.31 -9.60
N ASP A 356 -15.53 6.59 -9.43
CA ASP A 356 -15.55 7.34 -8.18
C ASP A 356 -16.97 7.81 -7.85
N GLU A 357 -17.33 7.79 -6.57
CA GLU A 357 -18.68 8.20 -6.16
C GLU A 357 -18.74 8.76 -4.74
N ALA A 358 -19.54 9.82 -4.56
CA ALA A 358 -19.94 10.28 -3.24
C ALA A 358 -21.17 9.49 -2.76
N LYS A 359 -21.13 9.01 -1.51
CA LYS A 359 -22.24 8.30 -0.87
C LYS A 359 -23.00 9.16 0.13
N ALA A 360 -22.32 10.08 0.81
CA ALA A 360 -22.94 10.96 1.80
C ALA A 360 -22.39 12.39 1.71
N VAL A 361 -23.27 13.37 1.88
CA VAL A 361 -22.95 14.80 1.96
C VAL A 361 -23.63 15.42 3.18
N VAL A 362 -22.93 16.31 3.88
CA VAL A 362 -23.45 17.07 5.03
C VAL A 362 -22.99 18.53 4.94
N ALA A 363 -23.93 19.46 5.12
CA ALA A 363 -23.68 20.89 5.20
C ALA A 363 -23.28 21.30 6.62
N GLY A 364 -22.06 21.83 6.77
CA GLY A 364 -21.56 22.32 8.05
C GLY A 364 -22.10 23.70 8.42
N LYS A 365 -22.24 23.97 9.72
CA LYS A 365 -22.56 25.30 10.24
C LYS A 365 -21.41 26.31 10.13
N ASP A 366 -20.24 25.85 9.73
CA ASP A 366 -19.01 26.63 9.57
C ASP A 366 -18.80 27.15 8.14
N GLY A 367 -19.78 26.96 7.25
CA GLY A 367 -19.69 27.38 5.85
C GLY A 367 -18.89 26.42 4.97
N LEU A 368 -18.66 25.20 5.44
CA LEU A 368 -18.03 24.11 4.70
C LEU A 368 -19.06 23.02 4.38
N VAL A 369 -18.75 22.22 3.37
CA VAL A 369 -19.54 21.07 2.92
C VAL A 369 -18.65 19.85 3.00
N TYR A 370 -19.16 18.79 3.60
CA TYR A 370 -18.40 17.57 3.88
C TYR A 370 -19.01 16.45 3.05
N ALA A 371 -18.20 15.74 2.27
CA ALA A 371 -18.65 14.63 1.45
C ALA A 371 -17.72 13.43 1.61
N THR A 372 -18.28 12.22 1.65
CA THR A 372 -17.51 10.98 1.68
C THR A 372 -18.10 9.96 0.71
N GLY A 373 -17.25 9.05 0.26
CA GLY A 373 -17.62 7.92 -0.58
C GLY A 373 -16.36 7.11 -0.90
N SER A 374 -16.24 6.64 -2.14
CA SER A 374 -15.09 5.85 -2.58
C SER A 374 -14.50 6.38 -3.87
N VAL A 375 -13.19 6.20 -4.02
CA VAL A 375 -12.46 6.46 -5.28
C VAL A 375 -11.68 5.23 -5.68
N ASP A 376 -11.61 4.94 -6.97
CA ASP A 376 -10.78 3.86 -7.47
C ASP A 376 -9.29 4.26 -7.40
N THR A 377 -8.50 3.42 -6.76
CA THR A 377 -7.05 3.49 -6.69
C THR A 377 -6.46 2.17 -7.18
N LEU A 378 -6.11 2.15 -8.47
CA LEU A 378 -5.59 1.01 -9.24
C LEU A 378 -6.46 -0.26 -9.22
N GLY A 379 -7.77 -0.12 -9.41
CA GLY A 379 -8.70 -1.25 -9.49
C GLY A 379 -9.23 -1.73 -8.14
N GLN A 380 -9.00 -0.95 -7.08
CA GLN A 380 -9.57 -1.14 -5.75
C GLN A 380 -10.18 0.16 -5.28
N LYS A 381 -11.34 0.09 -4.63
CA LYS A 381 -11.95 1.27 -4.03
C LYS A 381 -11.32 1.60 -2.68
N ASP A 382 -11.02 2.86 -2.46
CA ASP A 382 -10.60 3.39 -1.16
C ASP A 382 -11.59 4.44 -0.68
N TYR A 383 -11.75 4.61 0.64
CA TYR A 383 -12.52 5.72 1.18
C TYR A 383 -11.95 7.02 0.64
N HIS A 384 -12.81 7.94 0.22
CA HIS A 384 -12.41 9.29 -0.10
C HIS A 384 -13.33 10.30 0.57
N THR A 385 -12.73 11.21 1.33
CA THR A 385 -13.44 12.26 2.04
C THR A 385 -12.96 13.63 1.58
N ARG A 386 -13.89 14.52 1.25
CA ARG A 386 -13.62 15.89 0.80
C ARG A 386 -14.34 16.91 1.67
N ILE A 387 -13.67 18.02 1.92
CA ILE A 387 -14.21 19.21 2.55
C ILE A 387 -14.12 20.35 1.54
N LEU A 388 -15.26 20.93 1.20
CA LEU A 388 -15.42 21.95 0.16
C LEU A 388 -15.90 23.26 0.78
N LYS A 389 -15.47 24.40 0.21
CA LYS A 389 -16.06 25.70 0.56
C LYS A 389 -17.47 25.80 0.02
N ALA A 390 -18.43 26.16 0.87
CA ALA A 390 -19.80 26.40 0.41
C ALA A 390 -19.89 27.56 -0.62
N SER A 391 -18.95 28.50 -0.60
CA SER A 391 -18.98 29.69 -1.47
C SER A 391 -18.71 29.39 -2.94
N ASP A 392 -17.81 28.46 -3.25
CA ASP A 392 -17.31 28.25 -4.61
C ASP A 392 -17.01 26.78 -4.96
N GLY A 393 -17.19 25.85 -4.03
CA GLY A 393 -16.96 24.41 -4.25
C GLY A 393 -15.48 24.03 -4.31
N THR A 394 -14.55 24.96 -4.02
CA THR A 394 -13.12 24.63 -3.96
C THR A 394 -12.81 23.72 -2.79
N THR A 395 -11.92 22.73 -3.00
CA THR A 395 -11.47 21.82 -1.95
C THR A 395 -10.60 22.56 -0.94
N GLU A 396 -11.02 22.52 0.32
CA GLU A 396 -10.21 22.93 1.47
C GLU A 396 -9.30 21.81 1.93
N TRP A 397 -9.81 20.58 1.90
CA TRP A 397 -9.10 19.39 2.35
C TRP A 397 -9.69 18.13 1.71
N SER A 398 -8.85 17.13 1.51
CA SER A 398 -9.28 15.78 1.16
C SER A 398 -8.32 14.77 1.77
N ALA A 399 -8.83 13.58 2.09
CA ALA A 399 -8.01 12.42 2.39
C ALA A 399 -8.64 11.16 1.80
N SER A 400 -7.77 10.21 1.49
CA SER A 400 -8.18 8.84 1.23
C SER A 400 -7.75 7.94 2.39
N PHE A 401 -8.51 6.89 2.63
CA PHE A 401 -8.21 5.88 3.63
C PHE A 401 -8.33 4.49 3.00
N ASN A 402 -7.31 3.66 3.21
CA ASN A 402 -7.17 2.30 2.68
C ASN A 402 -6.96 1.36 3.88
N GLY A 403 -7.78 0.34 3.98
CA GLY A 403 -7.75 -0.70 5.00
C GLY A 403 -6.49 -1.56 4.93
N LEU A 404 -6.20 -2.30 5.99
CA LEU A 404 -4.96 -3.08 6.10
C LEU A 404 -4.80 -4.17 5.03
N HIS A 405 -5.91 -4.62 4.45
CA HIS A 405 -5.95 -5.70 3.47
C HIS A 405 -5.84 -5.22 2.02
N SER A 406 -5.88 -3.90 1.78
CA SER A 406 -5.90 -3.29 0.45
C SER A 406 -6.86 -4.04 -0.48
N LYS A 407 -8.15 -3.91 -0.14
CA LYS A 407 -9.32 -4.42 -0.86
C LYS A 407 -10.31 -3.27 -0.97
N ASP A 408 -11.46 -3.52 -1.61
CA ASP A 408 -12.48 -2.50 -1.75
C ASP A 408 -12.99 -2.01 -0.38
N ASP A 409 -12.70 -0.74 -0.11
CA ASP A 409 -13.11 0.01 1.06
C ASP A 409 -14.09 1.11 0.61
N GLU A 410 -15.33 1.04 1.09
CA GLU A 410 -16.41 1.97 0.69
C GLU A 410 -16.98 2.73 1.89
N ALA A 411 -16.81 4.06 1.90
CA ALA A 411 -17.43 4.92 2.90
C ALA A 411 -18.92 5.13 2.60
N THR A 412 -19.78 5.02 3.61
CA THR A 412 -21.25 5.06 3.45
C THR A 412 -21.92 6.18 4.25
N SER A 413 -21.29 6.65 5.33
CA SER A 413 -21.87 7.64 6.24
C SER A 413 -20.80 8.60 6.73
N ILE A 414 -21.18 9.86 6.91
CA ILE A 414 -20.38 10.90 7.54
C ILE A 414 -21.21 11.60 8.63
N SER A 415 -20.58 11.89 9.76
CA SER A 415 -21.19 12.67 10.84
C SER A 415 -20.23 13.72 11.38
N LEU A 416 -20.76 14.88 11.79
CA LEU A 416 -19.99 16.00 12.34
C LEU A 416 -20.15 16.07 13.86
N ASP A 417 -19.07 16.36 14.57
CA ASP A 417 -19.07 16.49 16.03
C ASP A 417 -19.55 17.86 16.55
N GLY A 418 -19.80 18.81 15.64
CA GLY A 418 -20.22 20.18 15.96
C GLY A 418 -19.09 21.17 16.27
N GLU A 419 -17.84 20.71 16.38
CA GLU A 419 -16.62 21.53 16.51
C GLU A 419 -15.79 21.54 15.21
N GLY A 420 -16.27 20.86 14.18
CA GLY A 420 -15.65 20.77 12.86
C GLY A 420 -14.81 19.51 12.66
N GLY A 421 -14.78 18.58 13.61
CA GLY A 421 -14.29 17.23 13.34
C GLY A 421 -15.39 16.36 12.73
N LEU A 422 -14.98 15.28 12.07
CA LEU A 422 -15.89 14.38 11.37
C LEU A 422 -15.54 12.92 11.63
N SER A 423 -16.54 12.07 11.51
CA SER A 423 -16.43 10.62 11.57
C SER A 423 -17.00 10.02 10.29
N VAL A 424 -16.22 9.15 9.65
CA VAL A 424 -16.54 8.48 8.39
C VAL A 424 -16.67 6.99 8.67
N LEU A 425 -17.82 6.42 8.31
CA LEU A 425 -18.13 5.01 8.54
C LEU A 425 -18.43 4.33 7.21
N GLY A 426 -17.96 3.10 7.06
CA GLY A 426 -18.17 2.32 5.87
C GLY A 426 -17.76 0.87 6.07
N LYS A 427 -17.42 0.21 4.97
CA LYS A 427 -16.95 -1.18 4.93
C LYS A 427 -15.52 -1.23 4.43
N ASN A 428 -14.69 -2.06 5.06
CA ASN A 428 -13.40 -2.44 4.54
C ASN A 428 -13.43 -3.87 4.01
N GLY A 429 -12.80 -4.13 2.88
CA GLY A 429 -12.65 -5.47 2.33
C GLY A 429 -11.54 -6.25 3.04
N LEU A 430 -11.76 -7.55 3.26
CA LEU A 430 -10.78 -8.46 3.86
C LEU A 430 -10.23 -9.44 2.82
N SER A 431 -9.03 -9.98 3.06
CA SER A 431 -8.37 -10.90 2.12
C SER A 431 -9.15 -12.18 1.82
N ASN A 432 -10.05 -12.59 2.72
CA ASN A 432 -10.92 -13.76 2.53
C ASN A 432 -12.21 -13.45 1.72
N GLY A 433 -12.34 -12.23 1.20
CA GLY A 433 -13.51 -11.76 0.44
C GLY A 433 -14.69 -11.30 1.29
N SER A 434 -14.58 -11.35 2.62
CA SER A 434 -15.55 -10.78 3.55
C SER A 434 -15.29 -9.27 3.74
N THR A 435 -16.11 -8.59 4.53
CA THR A 435 -15.96 -7.16 4.84
C THR A 435 -16.07 -6.91 6.35
N GLU A 436 -15.52 -5.83 6.87
CA GLU A 436 -15.76 -5.37 8.24
C GLU A 436 -16.22 -3.91 8.27
N TYR A 437 -16.89 -3.48 9.34
CA TYR A 437 -17.17 -2.06 9.50
C TYR A 437 -15.92 -1.30 9.93
N MET A 438 -15.58 -0.25 9.21
CA MET A 438 -14.45 0.62 9.54
C MET A 438 -14.91 2.06 9.77
N LEU A 439 -14.60 2.57 10.95
CA LEU A 439 -14.82 3.95 11.37
C LEU A 439 -13.50 4.70 11.40
N VAL A 440 -13.41 5.80 10.68
CA VAL A 440 -12.25 6.70 10.63
C VAL A 440 -12.65 8.07 11.18
N ARG A 441 -11.87 8.63 12.10
CA ARG A 441 -12.14 9.96 12.67
C ARG A 441 -11.07 10.97 12.30
N TYR A 442 -11.51 12.09 11.72
CA TYR A 442 -10.68 13.24 11.43
C TYR A 442 -11.01 14.42 12.36
N ALA A 443 -9.99 14.94 13.05
CA ALA A 443 -10.14 16.12 13.91
C ALA A 443 -9.55 17.37 13.25
N LYS A 444 -10.29 18.48 13.34
CA LYS A 444 -9.84 19.80 12.91
C LYS A 444 -8.88 20.39 13.95
N LYS A 445 -7.65 20.68 13.54
CA LYS A 445 -6.60 21.26 14.38
C LYS A 445 -6.02 22.51 13.74
N GLN A 446 -5.68 23.49 14.57
CA GLN A 446 -4.87 24.64 14.16
C GLN A 446 -3.44 24.36 14.61
N LEU A 447 -2.50 24.31 13.69
CA LEU A 447 -1.09 24.11 14.01
C LEU A 447 -0.26 25.24 13.39
N THR A 448 0.65 25.79 14.18
CA THR A 448 1.69 26.68 13.67
C THR A 448 2.90 25.86 13.23
N ILE A 449 3.20 25.89 11.94
CA ILE A 449 4.40 25.26 11.37
C ILE A 449 5.60 26.20 11.61
N PRO A 450 6.64 25.80 12.36
CA PRO A 450 7.81 26.65 12.58
C PRO A 450 8.50 27.03 11.25
N PRO A 451 9.04 28.26 11.12
CA PRO A 451 9.76 28.67 9.93
C PRO A 451 11.19 28.12 9.95
N GLY A 452 11.78 27.86 8.78
CA GLY A 452 13.19 27.48 8.65
C GLY A 452 13.46 26.01 8.34
N ASP A 453 12.41 25.20 8.16
CA ASP A 453 12.55 23.84 7.66
C ASP A 453 13.02 23.88 6.19
N GLY A 454 14.11 23.16 5.89
CA GLY A 454 14.58 22.92 4.53
C GLY A 454 13.67 21.96 3.78
N ALA A 455 14.17 21.33 2.71
CA ALA A 455 13.47 20.16 2.16
C ALA A 455 13.55 19.01 3.17
N ALA A 456 12.45 18.28 3.35
CA ALA A 456 12.46 17.05 4.12
C ALA A 456 13.45 16.07 3.47
N SER A 457 14.21 15.33 4.27
CA SER A 457 15.08 14.28 3.77
C SER A 457 14.27 13.01 3.57
N PRO A 458 14.10 12.49 2.33
CA PRO A 458 13.41 11.21 2.11
C PRO A 458 14.06 10.04 2.85
N ALA A 459 15.39 10.11 3.05
CA ALA A 459 16.15 9.07 3.76
C ALA A 459 15.91 9.04 5.29
N LEU A 460 15.41 10.15 5.87
CA LEU A 460 15.09 10.27 7.30
C LEU A 460 13.59 10.37 7.57
N ALA A 461 12.77 10.26 6.52
CA ALA A 461 11.33 10.43 6.59
C ALA A 461 10.69 9.47 7.60
N PHE A 462 9.52 9.87 8.07
CA PHE A 462 8.69 9.05 8.95
C PHE A 462 7.86 8.10 8.09
N THR A 463 8.04 6.81 8.29
CA THR A 463 7.17 5.77 7.73
C THR A 463 5.95 5.60 8.63
N GLU A 464 4.77 5.58 8.02
CA GLU A 464 3.52 5.22 8.69
C GLU A 464 3.52 3.74 9.10
N GLN A 465 3.05 3.42 10.30
CA GLN A 465 2.87 2.04 10.73
C GLN A 465 1.49 1.54 10.32
N ARG A 466 1.44 0.59 9.39
CA ARG A 466 0.25 -0.12 8.92
C ARG A 466 0.27 -1.60 9.34
N GLY A 467 1.04 -1.95 10.36
CA GLY A 467 1.14 -3.31 10.90
C GLY A 467 2.36 -4.11 10.42
N GLN A 468 3.27 -3.48 9.66
CA GLN A 468 4.51 -4.11 9.25
C GLN A 468 5.50 -4.29 10.41
N LEU A 469 5.49 -3.43 11.44
CA LEU A 469 6.39 -3.59 12.59
C LEU A 469 5.94 -4.70 13.55
N THR A 470 6.90 -5.52 13.99
CA THR A 470 6.77 -6.49 15.09
C THR A 470 7.78 -6.20 16.20
N ASP A 471 7.47 -6.63 17.43
CA ASP A 471 8.43 -6.66 18.52
C ASP A 471 9.32 -7.90 18.45
N THR A 472 10.28 -8.02 19.37
CA THR A 472 11.23 -9.16 19.43
C THR A 472 10.59 -10.52 19.76
N SER A 473 9.27 -10.57 19.90
CA SER A 473 8.51 -11.81 20.05
C SER A 473 7.73 -12.18 18.79
N GLY A 474 7.89 -11.39 17.71
CA GLY A 474 7.09 -11.50 16.49
C GLY A 474 5.67 -10.94 16.64
N THR A 475 5.38 -10.18 17.70
CA THR A 475 4.04 -9.62 17.95
C THR A 475 3.91 -8.24 17.29
N SER A 476 2.83 -8.00 16.56
CA SER A 476 2.53 -6.69 15.95
C SER A 476 2.57 -5.55 16.98
N VAL A 477 3.21 -4.43 16.62
CA VAL A 477 3.35 -3.25 17.50
C VAL A 477 2.31 -2.17 17.13
N GLU A 478 1.03 -2.47 17.37
CA GLU A 478 -0.10 -1.63 16.95
C GLU A 478 -0.16 -0.23 17.61
N GLY A 479 0.57 -0.02 18.72
CA GLY A 479 0.63 1.27 19.41
C GLY A 479 1.45 2.34 18.67
N VAL A 480 2.40 1.92 17.81
CA VAL A 480 3.22 2.82 17.00
C VAL A 480 2.38 3.35 15.84
N ARG A 481 2.43 4.66 15.62
CA ARG A 481 1.76 5.35 14.49
C ARG A 481 2.73 5.66 13.37
N PHE A 482 3.92 6.13 13.73
CA PHE A 482 4.98 6.48 12.80
C PHE A 482 6.33 6.06 13.36
N TYR A 483 7.29 5.81 12.48
CA TYR A 483 8.66 5.54 12.88
C TYR A 483 9.65 6.13 11.88
N SER A 484 10.79 6.57 12.38
CA SER A 484 11.93 6.96 11.54
C SER A 484 13.11 6.06 11.89
N THR A 485 13.34 5.11 11.00
CA THR A 485 14.50 4.22 11.01
C THR A 485 15.73 4.89 10.41
N GLY A 486 15.57 5.92 9.59
CA GLY A 486 16.70 6.69 9.06
C GLY A 486 17.54 7.41 10.11
N SER A 487 17.12 7.48 11.37
CA SER A 487 17.86 8.16 12.45
C SER A 487 18.45 7.19 13.47
N TYR A 488 19.56 7.52 14.15
CA TYR A 488 20.09 6.69 15.25
C TYR A 488 20.17 7.39 16.61
N PRO A 489 19.58 6.84 17.71
CA PRO A 489 18.65 5.72 17.73
C PRO A 489 17.36 6.06 16.98
N PRO A 490 16.75 5.06 16.32
CA PRO A 490 15.45 5.16 15.70
C PRO A 490 14.40 5.63 16.66
N LEU A 491 13.47 6.37 16.10
CA LEU A 491 12.39 7.01 16.80
C LEU A 491 11.10 6.32 16.40
N TYR A 492 10.37 5.80 17.39
CA TYR A 492 9.01 5.29 17.22
C TYR A 492 8.05 6.23 17.94
N VAL A 493 7.04 6.69 17.21
CA VAL A 493 6.08 7.69 17.66
C VAL A 493 4.74 7.01 17.90
N GLN A 494 4.28 7.04 19.14
CA GLN A 494 2.92 6.71 19.54
C GLN A 494 2.15 8.01 19.82
N ASN A 495 0.86 7.91 20.13
CA ASN A 495 0.06 9.08 20.48
C ASN A 495 0.60 9.80 21.74
N ASP A 496 1.08 9.06 22.74
CA ASP A 496 1.47 9.60 24.05
C ASP A 496 2.94 9.33 24.44
N THR A 497 3.68 8.61 23.59
CA THR A 497 5.00 8.08 23.91
C THR A 497 5.93 8.20 22.70
N LEU A 498 7.17 8.66 22.94
CA LEU A 498 8.27 8.53 21.99
C LEU A 498 9.21 7.43 22.48
N SER A 499 9.49 6.43 21.66
CA SER A 499 10.42 5.35 22.02
C SER A 499 11.71 5.48 21.21
N PHE A 500 12.85 5.51 21.90
CA PHE A 500 14.17 5.39 21.31
C PHE A 500 14.70 3.99 21.56
N VAL A 501 15.18 3.32 20.52
CA VAL A 501 15.67 1.96 20.63
C VAL A 501 17.11 1.89 20.16
N THR A 502 18.04 1.59 21.06
CA THR A 502 19.41 1.25 20.69
C THR A 502 19.51 -0.26 20.48
N ALA A 503 20.28 -0.65 19.47
CA ALA A 503 20.61 -2.03 19.17
C ALA A 503 22.12 -2.20 19.08
N SER A 504 22.61 -3.36 19.54
CA SER A 504 23.94 -3.87 19.23
C SER A 504 23.75 -5.26 18.65
N VAL A 505 23.98 -5.35 17.35
CA VAL A 505 23.88 -6.59 16.57
C VAL A 505 25.28 -7.17 16.43
N ASP A 506 25.47 -8.41 16.88
CA ASP A 506 26.75 -9.11 16.76
C ASP A 506 26.66 -10.15 15.64
N THR A 507 27.66 -10.18 14.78
CA THR A 507 27.82 -11.23 13.73
C THR A 507 28.04 -12.64 14.30
N SER A 508 28.25 -12.76 15.61
CA SER A 508 28.52 -14.02 16.31
C SER A 508 27.27 -14.58 16.98
N SER A 509 26.85 -15.78 16.56
CA SER A 509 25.78 -16.55 17.23
C SER A 509 26.06 -16.95 18.69
N ALA A 510 27.28 -16.69 19.19
CA ALA A 510 27.67 -16.96 20.58
C ALA A 510 27.34 -15.82 21.56
N THR A 511 26.94 -14.65 21.05
CA THR A 511 26.64 -13.44 21.82
C THR A 511 25.23 -12.99 21.45
N PRO A 512 24.27 -12.95 22.39
CA PRO A 512 22.92 -12.50 22.08
C PRO A 512 22.96 -11.04 21.62
N ASP A 513 22.22 -10.74 20.55
CA ASP A 513 21.91 -9.37 20.19
C ASP A 513 21.24 -8.69 21.37
N THR A 514 21.60 -7.43 21.61
CA THR A 514 21.12 -6.68 22.76
C THR A 514 20.38 -5.44 22.30
N LEU A 515 19.18 -5.27 22.84
CA LEU A 515 18.34 -4.10 22.62
C LEU A 515 18.18 -3.35 23.93
N HIS A 516 18.12 -2.03 23.84
CA HIS A 516 17.79 -1.18 24.98
C HIS A 516 16.83 -0.10 24.52
N ARG A 517 15.62 -0.14 25.09
CA ARG A 517 14.54 0.79 24.77
C ARG A 517 14.44 1.85 25.86
N VAL A 518 14.36 3.11 25.45
CA VAL A 518 14.06 4.25 26.31
C VAL A 518 12.79 4.93 25.83
N ASP A 519 11.78 4.97 26.69
CA ASP A 519 10.50 5.63 26.42
C ASP A 519 10.46 7.02 27.06
N ILE A 520 9.98 8.01 26.30
CA ILE A 520 9.66 9.33 26.79
C ILE A 520 8.13 9.45 26.80
N THR A 521 7.58 9.62 27.99
CA THR A 521 6.18 10.02 28.18
C THR A 521 6.08 11.47 28.62
N PHE A 522 4.89 12.05 28.47
CA PHE A 522 4.64 13.47 28.75
C PHE A 522 3.89 13.60 30.09
N PHE A 523 4.58 14.06 31.14
CA PHE A 523 4.05 14.07 32.50
C PHE A 523 3.05 15.21 32.73
N ASP A 524 1.88 14.93 33.34
CA ASP A 524 0.71 15.84 33.46
C ASP A 524 0.03 16.19 32.11
N SER A 525 0.27 15.42 31.05
CA SER A 525 -0.32 15.63 29.71
C SER A 525 -1.81 15.21 29.62
N LYS A 526 -2.47 15.65 28.55
CA LYS A 526 -3.87 15.28 28.22
C LYS A 526 -3.93 13.99 27.41
N THR A 527 -3.49 12.87 28.00
CA THR A 527 -3.28 11.59 27.28
C THR A 527 -4.43 11.12 26.40
N SER A 528 -5.69 11.31 26.79
CA SER A 528 -6.84 10.82 26.02
C SER A 528 -7.15 11.61 24.73
N LEU A 529 -6.51 12.76 24.51
CA LEU A 529 -6.72 13.61 23.33
C LEU A 529 -5.51 13.66 22.40
N MET A 530 -4.35 13.19 22.87
CA MET A 530 -3.14 13.22 22.07
C MET A 530 -3.28 12.36 20.82
N SER A 531 -2.81 12.90 19.71
CA SER A 531 -2.83 12.21 18.43
C SER A 531 -1.58 12.54 17.64
N ALA A 532 -0.85 11.49 17.25
CA ALA A 532 0.22 11.57 16.28
C ALA A 532 -0.36 11.56 14.87
N ALA A 533 0.11 12.46 14.01
CA ALA A 533 -0.33 12.55 12.62
C ALA A 533 0.82 12.94 11.70
N GLY A 534 0.88 12.32 10.54
CA GLY A 534 1.83 12.64 9.48
C GLY A 534 1.45 13.95 8.79
N LEU A 535 2.45 14.79 8.54
CA LEU A 535 2.37 16.03 7.79
C LEU A 535 3.46 16.01 6.70
N ASP A 536 3.32 16.84 5.68
CA ASP A 536 4.28 16.91 4.57
C ASP A 536 4.49 15.52 3.92
N LYS A 537 3.38 14.89 3.48
CA LYS A 537 3.41 13.58 2.80
C LYS A 537 4.31 13.66 1.57
N LEU A 538 5.22 12.71 1.45
CA LEU A 538 6.15 12.60 0.33
C LEU A 538 5.51 11.76 -0.79
N ASP A 539 5.99 11.94 -2.01
CA ASP A 539 5.49 11.22 -3.19
C ASP A 539 5.92 9.75 -3.21
N ASN A 540 7.00 9.41 -2.49
CA ASN A 540 7.49 8.03 -2.39
C ASN A 540 6.73 7.20 -1.34
N TYR A 541 6.69 5.89 -1.55
CA TYR A 541 6.01 4.93 -0.66
C TYR A 541 6.77 3.61 -0.54
N ARG A 542 6.37 2.79 0.44
CA ARG A 542 6.92 1.45 0.66
C ARG A 542 5.85 0.37 0.57
N ASN A 543 6.23 -0.79 0.04
CA ASN A 543 5.38 -1.97 -0.05
C ASN A 543 6.04 -3.11 0.76
N TYR A 544 5.33 -3.71 1.70
CA TYR A 544 5.85 -4.79 2.54
C TYR A 544 5.08 -6.09 2.28
N TYR A 545 5.78 -7.14 1.90
CA TYR A 545 5.23 -8.47 1.67
C TYR A 545 6.05 -9.48 2.49
N LEU A 546 5.77 -9.49 3.80
CA LEU A 546 6.56 -10.20 4.81
C LEU A 546 5.77 -11.40 5.35
N GLY A 547 6.46 -12.43 5.81
CA GLY A 547 5.83 -13.68 6.26
C GLY A 547 4.77 -13.51 7.37
N HIS A 548 4.92 -12.52 8.26
CA HIS A 548 3.93 -12.21 9.31
C HIS A 548 2.75 -11.33 8.84
N ILE A 549 2.81 -10.79 7.63
CA ILE A 549 1.73 -10.02 6.98
C ILE A 549 1.49 -10.58 5.57
N PRO A 550 0.97 -11.82 5.46
CA PRO A 550 0.87 -12.53 4.19
C PRO A 550 -0.05 -11.85 3.16
N GLU A 551 -0.92 -10.94 3.56
CA GLU A 551 -1.70 -10.11 2.62
C GLU A 551 -0.93 -8.89 2.08
N GLY A 552 0.24 -8.58 2.64
CA GLY A 552 1.07 -7.44 2.30
C GLY A 552 0.54 -6.10 2.85
N ARG A 553 1.39 -5.07 2.82
CA ARG A 553 1.06 -3.65 3.10
C ARG A 553 1.59 -2.82 1.95
N ALA A 554 0.72 -2.48 1.02
CA ALA A 554 1.07 -1.63 -0.12
C ALA A 554 0.98 -0.14 0.23
N ARG A 555 1.73 0.69 -0.52
CA ARG A 555 1.65 2.17 -0.47
C ARG A 555 1.75 2.78 0.93
N VAL A 556 2.57 2.19 1.80
CA VAL A 556 2.85 2.72 3.14
C VAL A 556 3.48 4.11 3.01
N GLY A 557 2.79 5.12 3.53
CA GLY A 557 3.13 6.52 3.32
C GLY A 557 4.43 6.94 4.01
N GLN A 558 5.17 7.83 3.34
CA GLN A 558 6.33 8.51 3.89
C GLN A 558 5.99 9.98 4.17
N TYR A 559 6.47 10.51 5.28
CA TYR A 559 6.13 11.86 5.76
C TYR A 559 7.40 12.61 6.17
N GLY A 560 7.55 13.85 5.73
CA GLY A 560 8.65 14.72 6.17
C GLY A 560 8.50 15.16 7.63
N ARG A 561 7.27 15.15 8.15
CA ARG A 561 6.94 15.62 9.50
C ARG A 561 5.92 14.73 10.19
N VAL A 562 6.05 14.58 11.50
CA VAL A 562 5.00 14.03 12.37
C VAL A 562 4.69 15.01 13.49
N ALA A 563 3.41 15.31 13.69
CA ALA A 563 2.94 16.16 14.78
C ALA A 563 2.20 15.33 15.83
N VAL A 564 2.52 15.54 17.11
CA VAL A 564 1.71 15.09 18.25
C VAL A 564 0.96 16.29 18.80
N THR A 565 -0.36 16.27 18.61
CA THR A 565 -1.25 17.38 18.98
C THR A 565 -1.82 17.23 20.38
N ASP A 566 -2.26 18.34 20.99
CA ASP A 566 -2.82 18.39 22.35
C ASP A 566 -1.90 17.79 23.43
N LEU A 567 -0.58 17.91 23.22
CA LEU A 567 0.44 17.39 24.15
C LEU A 567 0.21 17.93 25.57
N TYR A 568 0.01 19.25 25.66
CA TYR A 568 -0.45 19.96 26.85
C TYR A 568 -1.41 21.08 26.44
N ASP A 569 -1.96 21.81 27.42
CA ASP A 569 -2.77 22.99 27.14
C ASP A 569 -1.99 24.05 26.36
N GLY A 570 -2.33 24.20 25.07
CA GLY A 570 -1.68 25.15 24.17
C GLY A 570 -0.27 24.72 23.72
N ILE A 571 0.10 23.44 23.83
CA ILE A 571 1.42 22.95 23.42
C ILE A 571 1.29 21.73 22.52
N ASN A 572 1.98 21.76 21.38
CA ASN A 572 2.09 20.64 20.44
C ASN A 572 3.56 20.26 20.24
N LEU A 573 3.83 19.02 19.85
CA LEU A 573 5.15 18.58 19.40
C LEU A 573 5.12 18.37 17.88
N GLN A 574 6.11 18.89 17.17
CA GLN A 574 6.36 18.55 15.76
C GLN A 574 7.76 17.99 15.62
N MET A 575 7.90 16.92 14.85
CA MET A 575 9.15 16.25 14.54
C MET A 575 9.36 16.36 13.04
N PHE A 576 10.44 16.99 12.61
CA PHE A 576 10.78 17.20 11.20
C PHE A 576 12.11 16.52 10.88
N ALA A 577 12.16 15.85 9.74
CA ALA A 577 13.35 15.12 9.29
C ALA A 577 14.05 15.90 8.16
N ASP A 578 15.22 16.48 8.45
CA ASP A 578 16.03 17.20 7.46
C ASP A 578 17.39 16.53 7.25
N GLU A 579 18.20 16.99 6.28
CA GLU A 579 19.51 16.41 6.00
C GLU A 579 20.48 16.39 7.19
N SER A 580 20.24 17.18 8.25
CA SER A 580 21.07 17.20 9.45
C SER A 580 20.56 16.28 10.57
N GLY A 581 19.42 15.62 10.43
CA GLY A 581 18.80 14.77 11.44
C GLY A 581 17.36 15.16 11.81
N ILE A 582 16.84 14.57 12.89
CA ILE A 582 15.49 14.90 13.40
C ILE A 582 15.53 16.16 14.27
N VAL A 583 14.64 17.10 13.96
CA VAL A 583 14.37 18.31 14.72
C VAL A 583 13.06 18.16 15.49
N TYR A 584 13.08 18.48 16.78
CA TYR A 584 11.90 18.46 17.65
C TYR A 584 11.51 19.90 17.99
N TYR A 585 10.31 20.29 17.62
CA TYR A 585 9.71 21.58 17.94
C TYR A 585 8.58 21.41 18.94
N PHE A 586 8.78 21.87 20.17
CA PHE A 586 7.66 22.11 21.08
C PHE A 586 7.10 23.49 20.77
N VAL A 587 5.95 23.50 20.11
CA VAL A 587 5.25 24.71 19.66
C VAL A 587 4.25 25.10 20.73
N ILE A 588 4.52 26.22 21.42
CA ILE A 588 3.71 26.75 22.51
C ILE A 588 2.91 27.93 21.96
N GLU A 589 1.61 27.70 21.78
CA GLU A 589 0.66 28.70 21.30
C GLU A 589 0.39 29.77 22.38
N PRO A 590 -0.06 30.98 22.00
CA PRO A 590 -0.45 32.01 22.96
C PRO A 590 -1.45 31.47 23.99
N GLY A 591 -1.06 31.48 25.27
CA GLY A 591 -1.85 30.94 26.38
C GLY A 591 -1.33 29.62 26.95
N GLY A 592 -0.46 28.90 26.23
CA GLY A 592 0.24 27.73 26.76
C GLY A 592 1.35 28.11 27.77
N ASP A 593 1.57 27.26 28.77
CA ASP A 593 2.61 27.46 29.79
C ASP A 593 3.83 26.57 29.51
N PRO A 594 5.01 27.13 29.14
CA PRO A 594 6.23 26.35 28.94
C PRO A 594 6.65 25.50 30.15
N ASN A 595 6.17 25.79 31.36
CA ASN A 595 6.47 24.99 32.56
C ASN A 595 5.75 23.63 32.57
N ASP A 596 4.72 23.45 31.74
CA ASP A 596 4.04 22.16 31.58
C ASP A 596 4.89 21.15 30.81
N LEU A 597 5.89 21.61 30.05
CA LEU A 597 6.85 20.74 29.34
C LEU A 597 7.72 19.93 30.31
N LYS A 598 7.25 18.72 30.63
CA LYS A 598 7.92 17.75 31.49
C LYS A 598 7.99 16.38 30.81
N LEU A 599 9.18 15.96 30.46
CA LEU A 599 9.45 14.68 29.81
C LEU A 599 9.82 13.65 30.90
N ASP A 600 9.13 12.53 30.98
CA ASP A 600 9.45 11.43 31.90
C ASP A 600 10.11 10.28 31.13
N PHE A 601 11.36 9.98 31.47
CA PHE A 601 12.15 8.94 30.79
C PHE A 601 12.02 7.61 31.52
N HIS A 602 11.74 6.54 30.77
CA HIS A 602 11.67 5.18 31.26
C HIS A 602 12.61 4.27 30.48
N GLY A 603 13.27 3.33 31.16
CA GLY A 603 14.17 2.35 30.52
C GLY A 603 15.65 2.71 30.59
N GLN A 604 16.01 3.99 30.74
CA GLN A 604 17.40 4.47 30.82
C GLN A 604 18.15 3.98 32.07
N ASP A 605 19.44 3.68 31.91
CA ASP A 605 20.36 3.36 33.01
C ASP A 605 20.85 4.61 33.76
N SER A 606 20.97 5.73 33.04
CA SER A 606 21.35 7.02 33.64
C SER A 606 20.80 8.20 32.87
N LEU A 607 20.67 9.35 33.56
CA LEU A 607 20.21 10.60 32.99
C LEU A 607 21.00 11.75 33.61
N TYR A 608 21.76 12.49 32.81
CA TYR A 608 22.65 13.53 33.34
C TYR A 608 22.93 14.65 32.34
N LEU A 609 23.40 15.80 32.86
CA LEU A 609 23.75 16.96 32.03
C LEU A 609 25.25 17.11 31.88
N LYS A 610 25.71 17.40 30.67
CA LYS A 610 27.11 17.75 30.39
C LYS A 610 27.16 18.80 29.28
N ALA A 611 27.82 19.92 29.56
CA ALA A 611 27.94 21.05 28.63
C ALA A 611 26.58 21.55 28.07
N ARG A 612 25.54 21.59 28.91
CA ARG A 612 24.14 21.95 28.58
C ARG A 612 23.36 20.93 27.74
N ASN A 613 24.00 19.85 27.28
CA ASN A 613 23.33 18.73 26.63
C ASN A 613 22.81 17.74 27.68
N LEU A 614 21.69 17.08 27.38
CA LEU A 614 21.13 15.98 28.15
C LEU A 614 21.67 14.66 27.59
N PHE A 615 22.28 13.84 28.43
CA PHE A 615 22.75 12.50 28.10
C PHE A 615 21.80 11.48 28.71
N VAL A 616 21.36 10.55 27.86
CA VAL A 616 20.51 9.41 28.20
C VAL A 616 21.37 8.16 28.06
N GLY A 617 21.74 7.57 29.19
CA GLY A 617 22.61 6.41 29.21
C GLY A 617 21.82 5.12 29.05
N THR A 618 22.31 4.26 28.16
CA THR A 618 21.80 2.90 27.95
C THR A 618 22.92 1.88 28.17
N SER A 619 22.56 0.61 28.27
CA SER A 619 23.53 -0.48 28.38
C SER A 619 24.41 -0.62 27.12
N LEU A 620 24.02 0.03 26.02
CA LEU A 620 24.70 0.00 24.72
C LEU A 620 25.48 1.29 24.41
N GLY A 621 25.48 2.24 25.36
CA GLY A 621 26.11 3.54 25.21
C GLY A 621 25.12 4.69 25.40
N ASP A 622 25.68 5.89 25.58
CA ASP A 622 24.88 7.08 25.79
C ASP A 622 24.52 7.72 24.45
N PHE A 623 23.26 8.15 24.31
CA PHE A 623 22.88 9.14 23.30
C PHE A 623 22.55 10.47 23.97
N ASN A 624 22.64 11.57 23.22
CA ASN A 624 22.39 12.90 23.78
C ASN A 624 21.34 13.69 23.00
N LEU A 625 20.57 14.49 23.75
CA LEU A 625 19.76 15.58 23.24
C LEU A 625 20.54 16.89 23.44
N PRO A 626 20.88 17.62 22.36
CA PRO A 626 21.62 18.88 22.46
C PRO A 626 20.88 19.95 23.26
N ALA A 627 21.61 20.96 23.73
CA ALA A 627 21.04 22.06 24.50
C ALA A 627 19.86 22.71 23.76
N PRO A 628 18.72 22.95 24.45
CA PRO A 628 17.53 23.48 23.81
C PRO A 628 17.75 24.94 23.37
N LYS A 629 17.16 25.31 22.23
CA LYS A 629 17.04 26.69 21.77
C LYS A 629 15.60 27.15 21.85
N ALA A 630 15.40 28.46 21.85
CA ALA A 630 14.07 29.02 21.74
C ALA A 630 14.06 30.27 20.86
N PHE A 631 12.95 30.45 20.16
CA PHE A 631 12.63 31.62 19.36
C PHE A 631 11.12 31.87 19.41
N GLN A 632 10.69 33.03 18.94
CA GLN A 632 9.26 33.32 18.76
C GLN A 632 8.94 33.48 17.28
N ILE A 633 7.68 33.29 16.94
CA ILE A 633 7.17 33.53 15.58
C ILE A 633 6.38 34.84 15.63
N ASP A 634 6.71 35.78 14.75
CA ASP A 634 5.96 37.04 14.64
C ASP A 634 4.68 36.92 13.79
N SER A 635 3.92 38.01 13.68
CA SER A 635 2.67 38.02 12.90
C SER A 635 2.86 37.82 11.39
N LEU A 636 4.09 37.87 10.89
CA LEU A 636 4.45 37.61 9.50
C LEU A 636 4.95 36.18 9.29
N GLY A 637 4.94 35.35 10.34
CA GLY A 637 5.44 33.98 10.28
C GLY A 637 6.97 33.89 10.27
N GLN A 638 7.68 34.93 10.74
CA GLN A 638 9.14 34.95 10.77
C GLN A 638 9.69 34.61 12.15
N GLU A 639 10.82 33.92 12.17
CA GLU A 639 11.60 33.70 13.38
C GLU A 639 12.10 35.03 13.93
N VAL A 640 11.82 35.29 15.21
CA VAL A 640 12.39 36.40 15.97
C VAL A 640 13.03 35.90 17.25
N SER A 641 14.21 36.45 17.56
CA SER A 641 14.96 36.07 18.76
C SER A 641 14.19 36.39 20.05
N THR A 642 14.28 35.51 21.04
CA THR A 642 13.75 35.74 22.39
C THR A 642 14.85 35.84 23.44
N ALA A 643 14.56 36.55 24.54
CA ALA A 643 15.43 36.58 25.71
C ALA A 643 15.24 35.34 26.60
N TRP A 644 14.13 34.61 26.43
CA TRP A 644 13.84 33.38 27.16
C TRP A 644 14.73 32.24 26.66
N LYS A 645 15.57 31.69 27.55
CA LYS A 645 16.52 30.63 27.21
C LYS A 645 16.22 29.38 28.04
N PRO A 646 15.74 28.29 27.42
CA PRO A 646 15.51 27.03 28.11
C PRO A 646 16.85 26.38 28.48
N GLU A 647 16.85 25.69 29.62
CA GLU A 647 17.92 24.81 30.07
C GLU A 647 17.30 23.59 30.74
N TYR A 648 17.84 22.40 30.43
CA TYR A 648 17.38 21.16 31.04
C TYR A 648 17.58 21.18 32.57
N SER A 649 16.59 20.65 33.28
CA SER A 649 16.65 20.36 34.71
C SER A 649 16.13 18.95 34.95
N ILE A 650 16.90 18.15 35.69
CA ILE A 650 16.60 16.72 35.94
C ILE A 650 16.12 16.55 37.39
N ALA A 651 15.01 15.84 37.56
CA ALA A 651 14.49 15.40 38.86
C ALA A 651 14.06 13.93 38.77
N GLY A 652 14.94 13.00 39.17
CA GLY A 652 14.72 11.57 38.98
C GLY A 652 14.77 11.20 37.50
N SER A 653 13.70 10.59 36.99
CA SER A 653 13.50 10.29 35.56
C SER A 653 12.98 11.48 34.75
N ARG A 654 12.59 12.58 35.42
CA ARG A 654 11.90 13.70 34.77
C ARG A 654 12.87 14.78 34.33
N VAL A 655 12.68 15.26 33.12
CA VAL A 655 13.35 16.42 32.55
C VAL A 655 12.33 17.52 32.33
N SER A 656 12.61 18.68 32.91
CA SER A 656 11.85 19.92 32.68
C SER A 656 12.75 21.00 32.09
N PHE A 657 12.15 22.04 31.54
CA PHE A 657 12.88 23.18 31.00
C PHE A 657 12.86 24.33 32.00
N SER A 658 13.94 24.46 32.77
CA SER A 658 14.19 25.69 33.52
C SER A 658 14.49 26.83 32.55
N SER A 659 14.21 28.07 32.92
CA SER A 659 14.43 29.20 32.02
C SER A 659 15.10 30.38 32.67
N THR A 660 15.84 31.15 31.85
CA THR A 660 16.32 32.48 32.18
C THR A 660 15.77 33.48 31.17
N GLY A 661 15.27 34.62 31.64
CA GLY A 661 14.72 35.68 30.78
C GLY A 661 13.20 35.62 30.59
N SER A 662 12.68 36.47 29.71
CA SER A 662 11.25 36.64 29.42
C SER A 662 10.98 36.52 27.93
N TYR A 663 9.76 36.15 27.56
CA TYR A 663 9.25 36.14 26.18
C TYR A 663 7.94 36.94 26.10
N ASP A 664 7.51 37.30 24.90
CA ASP A 664 6.21 37.93 24.65
C ASP A 664 5.10 36.88 24.58
N SER A 665 4.29 36.74 25.62
CA SER A 665 3.25 35.68 25.69
C SER A 665 2.12 35.84 24.66
N THR A 666 2.12 36.91 23.87
CA THR A 666 1.14 37.10 22.77
C THR A 666 1.59 36.45 21.46
N LYS A 667 2.82 35.95 21.38
CA LYS A 667 3.39 35.27 20.21
C LYS A 667 3.63 33.80 20.52
N VAL A 668 3.63 32.99 19.46
CA VAL A 668 4.06 31.58 19.54
C VAL A 668 5.50 31.52 20.03
N LEU A 669 5.77 30.69 21.03
CA LEU A 669 7.11 30.36 21.52
C LEU A 669 7.45 28.96 21.05
N VAL A 670 8.60 28.78 20.41
CA VAL A 670 9.08 27.46 19.98
C VAL A 670 10.30 27.08 20.80
N VAL A 671 10.30 25.86 21.34
CA VAL A 671 11.50 25.21 21.88
C VAL A 671 12.00 24.19 20.87
N GLU A 672 13.18 24.45 20.32
CA GLU A 672 13.85 23.60 19.34
C GLU A 672 14.88 22.71 20.03
N LEU A 673 14.79 21.40 19.78
CA LEU A 673 15.85 20.44 20.02
C LEU A 673 16.33 19.91 18.67
N ARG A 674 17.55 20.28 18.27
CA ARG A 674 18.15 19.77 17.03
C ARG A 674 19.15 18.69 17.35
N ARG A 675 18.96 17.52 16.76
CA ARG A 675 19.88 16.41 16.89
C ARG A 675 20.70 16.28 15.62
N GLU A 676 21.97 16.66 15.68
CA GLU A 676 22.88 16.49 14.54
C GLU A 676 23.17 14.99 14.32
N GLU A 677 22.82 14.51 13.14
CA GLU A 677 23.18 13.19 12.62
C GLU A 677 24.51 13.32 11.86
N VAL A 678 25.40 12.34 12.01
CA VAL A 678 26.70 12.36 11.33
C VAL A 678 26.50 11.96 9.87
N VAL A 679 26.30 12.94 8.99
CA VAL A 679 26.30 12.69 7.55
C VAL A 679 27.74 12.68 7.05
N SER A 680 28.24 11.50 6.68
CA SER A 680 29.52 11.35 5.98
C SER A 680 29.33 11.44 4.47
N GLY A 681 29.72 12.56 3.85
CA GLY A 681 29.82 12.66 2.38
C GLY A 681 30.16 14.07 1.89
N SER A 682 31.19 14.18 1.05
CA SER A 682 31.59 15.44 0.38
C SER A 682 31.06 15.48 -1.05
N LEU A 683 30.43 16.59 -1.44
CA LEU A 683 29.88 16.84 -2.78
C LEU A 683 30.99 17.17 -3.80
N GLU A 684 31.28 16.27 -4.75
CA GLU A 684 32.00 16.62 -5.99
C GLU A 684 31.77 15.67 -7.19
N ASP A 685 30.61 14.99 -7.29
CA ASP A 685 30.21 14.18 -8.46
C ASP A 685 28.76 14.54 -8.89
N ASP A 686 28.46 14.48 -10.20
CA ASP A 686 27.18 14.95 -10.81
C ASP A 686 25.93 14.27 -10.19
N TRP A 687 26.07 13.05 -9.65
CA TRP A 687 25.15 12.37 -8.72
C TRP A 687 25.83 11.12 -8.17
N ILE A 688 25.85 10.95 -6.85
CA ILE A 688 26.16 9.69 -6.16
C ILE A 688 25.18 9.59 -5.00
N THR A 689 24.47 8.47 -4.90
CA THR A 689 23.65 8.13 -3.74
C THR A 689 24.15 6.82 -3.14
N TYR A 690 24.02 6.65 -1.82
CA TYR A 690 24.32 5.40 -1.13
C TYR A 690 23.00 4.70 -0.81
N TYR A 691 22.88 3.45 -1.24
CA TYR A 691 21.67 2.65 -1.10
C TYR A 691 21.99 1.38 -0.30
N GLY A 692 21.85 1.51 1.02
CA GLY A 692 22.19 0.50 2.02
C GLY A 692 21.96 1.07 3.43
N GLY A 693 21.79 0.18 4.39
CA GLY A 693 21.67 0.48 5.81
C GLY A 693 22.98 0.32 6.56
N ASN A 694 22.87 0.15 7.89
CA ASN A 694 24.02 -0.07 8.77
C ASN A 694 24.39 -1.56 8.96
N ALA A 695 23.78 -2.45 8.18
CA ALA A 695 24.07 -3.88 8.18
C ALA A 695 24.69 -4.28 6.84
N GLN A 696 24.75 -5.59 6.54
CA GLN A 696 25.24 -6.02 5.24
C GLN A 696 24.14 -5.81 4.19
N ASP A 697 24.36 -4.83 3.32
CA ASP A 697 23.56 -4.56 2.13
C ASP A 697 24.39 -4.86 0.89
N VAL A 698 23.84 -5.64 -0.01
CA VAL A 698 24.51 -6.05 -1.24
C VAL A 698 23.60 -5.70 -2.41
N GLY A 699 24.07 -4.83 -3.30
CA GLY A 699 23.45 -4.65 -4.61
C GLY A 699 23.64 -5.93 -5.42
N ILE A 700 22.54 -6.52 -5.86
CA ILE A 700 22.53 -7.79 -6.61
C ILE A 700 22.41 -7.50 -8.10
N ASP A 701 21.42 -6.70 -8.49
CA ASP A 701 21.11 -6.47 -9.89
C ASP A 701 20.52 -5.06 -10.13
N ILE A 702 20.63 -4.58 -11.36
CA ILE A 702 20.08 -3.31 -11.81
C ILE A 702 19.55 -3.44 -13.23
N ASP A 703 18.31 -3.02 -13.44
CA ASP A 703 17.69 -2.98 -14.76
C ASP A 703 16.91 -1.67 -14.97
N VAL A 704 16.58 -1.39 -16.22
CA VAL A 704 15.96 -0.11 -16.62
C VAL A 704 14.75 -0.40 -17.50
N SER A 705 13.61 0.18 -17.14
CA SER A 705 12.39 0.05 -17.95
C SER A 705 12.49 0.76 -19.30
N ASN A 706 11.54 0.45 -20.19
CA ASN A 706 11.36 1.20 -21.45
C ASN A 706 11.04 2.68 -21.23
N THR A 707 10.49 3.04 -20.06
CA THR A 707 10.24 4.43 -19.63
C THR A 707 11.48 5.12 -19.04
N GLY A 708 12.56 4.38 -18.82
CA GLY A 708 13.83 4.84 -18.27
C GLY A 708 13.89 4.89 -16.74
N ASP A 709 12.86 4.40 -16.04
CA ASP A 709 12.93 4.23 -14.59
C ASP A 709 13.97 3.16 -14.25
N ILE A 710 14.72 3.39 -13.17
CA ILE A 710 15.82 2.53 -12.74
C ILE A 710 15.28 1.62 -11.63
N TYR A 711 15.56 0.32 -11.71
CA TYR A 711 15.21 -0.66 -10.70
C TYR A 711 16.48 -1.26 -10.13
N VAL A 712 16.57 -1.30 -8.80
CA VAL A 712 17.72 -1.86 -8.09
C VAL A 712 17.25 -2.99 -7.19
N LEU A 713 17.78 -4.19 -7.42
CA LEU A 713 17.58 -5.35 -6.56
C LEU A 713 18.70 -5.40 -5.53
N THR A 714 18.34 -5.48 -4.25
CA THR A 714 19.29 -5.61 -3.16
C THR A 714 18.92 -6.76 -2.24
N ARG A 715 19.96 -7.36 -1.66
CA ARG A 715 19.84 -8.17 -0.46
C ARG A 715 20.15 -7.28 0.72
N SER A 716 19.19 -7.15 1.64
CA SER A 716 19.39 -6.40 2.87
C SER A 716 19.26 -7.34 4.07
N SER A 717 20.35 -7.53 4.81
CA SER A 717 20.30 -8.04 6.19
C SER A 717 20.02 -6.94 7.20
N GLY A 718 19.89 -5.70 6.69
CA GLY A 718 19.63 -4.53 7.50
C GLY A 718 18.15 -4.34 7.67
N TYR A 719 17.79 -3.96 8.89
CA TYR A 719 16.50 -3.38 9.22
C TYR A 719 16.26 -2.00 8.55
N TYR A 720 17.11 -1.60 7.59
CA TYR A 720 17.31 -0.25 7.07
C TYR A 720 17.53 -0.28 5.57
N PHE A 721 16.45 -0.13 4.83
CA PHE A 721 16.54 0.32 3.45
C PHE A 721 15.35 1.25 3.18
N PRO A 722 15.49 2.21 2.26
CA PRO A 722 16.65 3.10 2.16
C PRO A 722 16.73 4.06 3.37
N GLY A 723 17.88 4.19 4.05
CA GLY A 723 18.08 5.14 5.17
C GLY A 723 19.16 4.76 6.21
N VAL A 724 19.64 5.73 7.00
CA VAL A 724 20.84 5.68 7.88
C VAL A 724 20.52 5.49 9.38
N GLY A 725 20.15 4.32 9.90
CA GLY A 725 19.92 4.16 11.38
C GLY A 725 19.92 2.72 11.89
N GLN A 726 19.61 2.44 13.17
CA GLN A 726 19.76 1.12 13.85
C GLN A 726 18.68 0.83 14.92
N GLY A 727 17.83 -0.18 14.78
CA GLY A 727 16.52 -0.36 15.46
C GLY A 727 15.58 -1.34 14.73
N ILE A 728 14.50 -1.72 15.39
CA ILE A 728 13.78 -2.99 15.26
C ILE A 728 12.76 -2.99 14.12
N ASP A 729 12.95 -3.92 13.19
CA ASP A 729 11.92 -4.83 12.69
C ASP A 729 12.50 -6.23 12.81
N ASP A 730 11.90 -7.13 13.57
CA ASP A 730 12.43 -8.50 13.70
C ASP A 730 12.15 -9.28 12.41
N LEU A 731 12.92 -8.99 11.35
CA LEU A 731 13.07 -9.84 10.19
C LEU A 731 14.35 -10.64 10.41
N SER A 732 14.21 -11.87 10.88
CA SER A 732 15.33 -12.75 11.18
C SER A 732 15.98 -13.29 9.90
N GLY A 733 16.94 -12.55 9.33
CA GLY A 733 17.65 -12.94 8.11
C GLY A 733 17.78 -11.78 7.14
N SER A 734 18.35 -12.02 5.96
CA SER A 734 18.30 -11.03 4.87
C SER A 734 17.00 -11.14 4.08
N ASN A 735 16.50 -10.03 3.56
CA ASN A 735 15.31 -9.97 2.72
C ASN A 735 15.67 -9.51 1.30
N ALA A 736 14.82 -9.83 0.34
CA ALA A 736 14.89 -9.25 -1.00
C ALA A 736 14.21 -7.89 -1.01
N VAL A 737 14.89 -6.88 -1.56
CA VAL A 737 14.35 -5.52 -1.68
C VAL A 737 14.51 -5.02 -3.11
N VAL A 738 13.43 -4.48 -3.67
CA VAL A 738 13.44 -3.81 -4.98
C VAL A 738 13.16 -2.33 -4.78
N GLY A 739 14.09 -1.46 -5.17
CA GLY A 739 13.90 -0.01 -5.22
C GLY A 739 13.67 0.47 -6.65
N LYS A 740 12.62 1.27 -6.87
CA LYS A 740 12.36 1.95 -8.14
C LYS A 740 12.71 3.43 -8.04
N PHE A 741 13.36 3.96 -9.06
CA PHE A 741 13.80 5.35 -9.13
C PHE A 741 13.44 6.00 -10.46
N SER A 742 13.33 7.33 -10.43
CA SER A 742 13.32 8.14 -11.65
C SER A 742 14.68 8.11 -12.37
N GLN A 743 14.71 8.64 -13.60
CA GLN A 743 15.95 8.85 -14.36
C GLN A 743 16.91 9.82 -13.65
N GLU A 744 16.38 10.67 -12.77
CA GLU A 744 17.10 11.62 -11.93
C GLU A 744 17.63 11.00 -10.62
N GLY A 745 17.30 9.73 -10.34
CA GLY A 745 17.74 9.02 -9.13
C GLY A 745 16.88 9.28 -7.88
N GLU A 746 15.68 9.83 -8.05
CA GLU A 746 14.71 10.01 -6.95
C GLU A 746 13.95 8.71 -6.72
N GLU A 747 13.89 8.22 -5.48
CA GLU A 747 13.12 7.02 -5.14
C GLU A 747 11.63 7.27 -5.35
N LYS A 748 10.98 6.39 -6.11
CA LYS A 748 9.52 6.36 -6.28
C LYS A 748 8.87 5.40 -5.30
N TRP A 749 9.43 4.20 -5.14
CA TRP A 749 8.98 3.25 -4.15
C TRP A 749 10.03 2.17 -3.86
N SER A 750 9.87 1.50 -2.72
CA SER A 750 10.60 0.29 -2.37
C SER A 750 9.66 -0.87 -2.03
N PHE A 751 10.03 -2.09 -2.42
CA PHE A 751 9.29 -3.33 -2.19
C PHE A 751 10.12 -4.29 -1.34
N TYR A 752 9.61 -4.66 -0.16
CA TYR A 752 10.26 -5.56 0.79
C TYR A 752 9.59 -6.92 0.73
N TRP A 753 10.38 -7.97 0.54
CA TRP A 753 9.89 -9.33 0.44
C TRP A 753 10.77 -10.32 1.18
N GLY A 754 10.15 -11.10 2.07
CA GLY A 754 10.85 -12.13 2.82
C GLY A 754 10.03 -12.71 3.98
N GLY A 755 10.64 -13.67 4.70
CA GLY A 755 9.99 -14.47 5.74
C GLY A 755 10.76 -14.47 7.06
N ASP A 756 10.57 -15.51 7.86
CA ASP A 756 11.25 -15.68 9.16
C ASP A 756 12.70 -16.20 9.01
N GLY A 757 13.11 -16.55 7.79
CA GLY A 757 14.45 -16.99 7.43
C GLY A 757 15.20 -15.97 6.58
N THR A 758 16.21 -16.46 5.86
CA THR A 758 17.07 -15.65 4.99
C THR A 758 16.68 -15.83 3.53
N GLU A 759 16.40 -14.72 2.84
CA GLU A 759 16.22 -14.60 1.40
C GLU A 759 17.46 -13.98 0.74
N GLU A 760 17.86 -14.63 -0.34
CA GLU A 760 19.04 -14.34 -1.14
C GLU A 760 18.60 -14.14 -2.60
N PRO A 761 18.25 -12.90 -2.99
CA PRO A 761 17.92 -12.61 -4.39
C PRO A 761 19.14 -12.84 -5.30
N ALA A 762 18.88 -13.33 -6.51
CA ALA A 762 19.90 -13.67 -7.51
C ALA A 762 19.86 -12.78 -8.75
N GLU A 763 18.67 -12.50 -9.27
CA GLU A 763 18.46 -11.73 -10.50
C GLU A 763 17.05 -11.14 -10.57
N MET A 764 16.93 -10.02 -11.30
CA MET A 764 15.68 -9.35 -11.60
C MET A 764 15.56 -9.06 -13.09
N VAL A 765 14.35 -9.19 -13.63
CA VAL A 765 14.03 -8.78 -15.00
C VAL A 765 12.76 -7.93 -15.03
N ILE A 766 12.79 -6.88 -15.85
CA ILE A 766 11.67 -5.97 -16.08
C ILE A 766 11.11 -6.24 -17.48
N ASP A 767 9.83 -6.55 -17.57
CA ASP A 767 9.18 -6.80 -18.87
C ASP A 767 8.69 -5.52 -19.56
N ASP A 768 8.18 -5.65 -20.78
CA ASP A 768 7.68 -4.50 -21.58
C ASP A 768 6.45 -3.79 -20.95
N SER A 769 5.80 -4.41 -19.95
CA SER A 769 4.71 -3.85 -19.16
C SER A 769 5.18 -3.28 -17.82
N ASP A 770 6.51 -3.14 -17.64
CA ASP A 770 7.19 -2.74 -16.40
C ASP A 770 6.88 -3.67 -15.20
N GLN A 771 6.46 -4.93 -15.43
CA GLN A 771 6.33 -5.91 -14.36
C GLN A 771 7.71 -6.44 -13.95
N ILE A 772 7.89 -6.64 -12.65
CA ILE A 772 9.18 -7.01 -12.08
C ILE A 772 9.14 -8.48 -11.69
N THR A 773 10.04 -9.30 -12.22
CA THR A 773 10.22 -10.70 -11.79
C THR A 773 11.56 -10.85 -11.11
N VAL A 774 11.59 -11.47 -9.93
CA VAL A 774 12.80 -11.71 -9.15
C VAL A 774 12.89 -13.18 -8.79
N VAL A 775 14.10 -13.75 -8.88
CA VAL A 775 14.41 -15.12 -8.45
C VAL A 775 15.52 -15.12 -7.41
N GLY A 776 15.60 -16.19 -6.61
CA GLY A 776 16.66 -16.37 -5.63
C GLY A 776 16.57 -17.68 -4.85
N GLU A 777 17.23 -17.71 -3.69
CA GLU A 777 17.10 -18.79 -2.69
C GLU A 777 16.58 -18.27 -1.34
N THR A 778 15.87 -19.11 -0.60
CA THR A 778 15.24 -18.79 0.69
C THR A 778 15.41 -19.94 1.66
N SER A 779 15.48 -19.62 2.95
CA SER A 779 15.37 -20.59 4.05
C SER A 779 14.07 -20.45 4.84
N SER A 780 13.18 -19.56 4.39
CA SER A 780 11.89 -19.27 5.02
C SER A 780 10.82 -20.25 4.55
N ASP A 781 10.04 -20.79 5.48
CA ASP A 781 8.90 -21.65 5.18
C ASP A 781 7.54 -20.90 5.17
N ASN A 782 7.58 -19.59 5.40
CA ASN A 782 6.42 -18.73 5.57
C ASN A 782 6.36 -17.56 4.56
N LEU A 783 7.02 -17.68 3.41
CA LEU A 783 6.86 -16.67 2.36
C LEU A 783 5.44 -16.70 1.83
N LEU A 784 4.95 -15.53 1.45
CA LEU A 784 3.67 -15.42 0.77
C LEU A 784 3.75 -16.20 -0.55
N SER A 785 2.95 -17.26 -0.68
CA SER A 785 2.75 -17.98 -1.95
C SER A 785 1.43 -17.56 -2.59
N ARG A 786 1.51 -17.08 -3.84
CA ARG A 786 0.35 -16.69 -4.65
C ARG A 786 0.42 -17.41 -5.99
N PHE A 787 -0.52 -18.34 -6.19
CA PHE A 787 -0.55 -19.33 -7.29
C PHE A 787 0.68 -20.25 -7.31
N PRO A 788 0.82 -21.13 -6.30
CA PRO A 788 1.97 -22.03 -6.17
C PRO A 788 2.10 -22.98 -7.36
N ILE A 789 3.33 -23.40 -7.63
CA ILE A 789 3.60 -24.52 -8.53
C ILE A 789 3.01 -25.79 -7.90
N ALA A 790 2.20 -26.52 -8.68
CA ALA A 790 1.51 -27.71 -8.19
C ALA A 790 2.49 -28.75 -7.61
N ASN A 791 2.21 -29.23 -6.39
CA ASN A 791 2.96 -30.20 -5.57
C ASN A 791 4.07 -29.64 -4.64
N ASN A 792 4.23 -28.32 -4.51
CA ASN A 792 5.33 -27.74 -3.72
C ASN A 792 4.92 -27.10 -2.38
N GLU A 793 3.99 -27.72 -1.65
CA GLU A 793 3.61 -27.28 -0.28
C GLU A 793 4.50 -27.90 0.83
N ASN A 794 5.37 -28.86 0.49
CA ASN A 794 6.21 -29.56 1.46
C ASN A 794 7.61 -28.95 1.54
N LEU A 795 7.68 -27.79 2.19
CA LEU A 795 8.94 -27.12 2.53
C LEU A 795 9.69 -27.97 3.56
N ASN A 796 10.95 -28.26 3.29
CA ASN A 796 11.79 -29.15 4.06
C ASN A 796 12.89 -28.36 4.78
N ASN A 797 12.54 -27.32 5.53
CA ASN A 797 13.40 -26.57 6.48
C ASN A 797 14.86 -26.31 5.98
N SER A 798 15.05 -26.10 4.68
CA SER A 798 16.35 -26.00 3.99
C SER A 798 16.35 -24.85 2.97
N TRP A 799 17.41 -24.72 2.16
CA TRP A 799 17.54 -23.68 1.14
C TRP A 799 16.84 -24.05 -0.16
N ASP A 800 15.77 -23.32 -0.44
CA ASP A 800 14.85 -23.55 -1.55
C ASP A 800 14.92 -22.39 -2.55
N GLY A 801 14.65 -22.68 -3.83
CA GLY A 801 14.52 -21.62 -4.82
C GLY A 801 13.25 -20.83 -4.57
N PHE A 802 13.23 -19.54 -4.87
CA PHE A 802 12.00 -18.76 -4.91
C PHE A 802 11.90 -17.96 -6.19
N VAL A 803 10.67 -17.55 -6.48
CA VAL A 803 10.36 -16.55 -7.49
C VAL A 803 9.18 -15.70 -7.05
N PHE A 804 9.21 -14.42 -7.36
CA PHE A 804 8.07 -13.53 -7.22
C PHE A 804 7.96 -12.57 -8.40
N ARG A 805 6.73 -12.13 -8.69
CA ARG A 805 6.43 -11.11 -9.70
C ARG A 805 5.50 -10.04 -9.14
N THR A 806 5.81 -8.77 -9.39
CA THR A 806 4.98 -7.62 -9.02
C THR A 806 4.49 -6.87 -10.24
N ASN A 807 3.44 -6.06 -10.06
CA ASN A 807 3.08 -5.03 -11.04
C ASN A 807 4.12 -3.89 -11.07
N SER A 808 3.96 -2.94 -12.00
CA SER A 808 4.90 -1.83 -12.23
C SER A 808 4.94 -0.74 -11.15
N THR A 809 3.97 -0.76 -10.25
CA THR A 809 3.86 0.10 -9.05
C THR A 809 4.36 -0.60 -7.79
N GLY A 810 4.63 -1.91 -7.84
CA GLY A 810 5.04 -2.72 -6.69
C GLY A 810 3.97 -2.85 -5.60
N ASP A 811 2.77 -2.29 -5.80
CA ASP A 811 1.68 -2.34 -4.83
C ASP A 811 0.84 -3.61 -4.93
N GLU A 812 1.03 -4.42 -5.98
CA GLU A 812 0.47 -5.77 -6.06
C GLU A 812 1.54 -6.82 -6.36
N LEU A 813 1.62 -7.83 -5.50
CA LEU A 813 2.30 -9.09 -5.81
C LEU A 813 1.40 -9.95 -6.70
N LEU A 814 1.73 -10.07 -7.99
CA LEU A 814 0.94 -10.81 -8.98
C LEU A 814 1.08 -12.33 -8.79
N TRP A 815 2.28 -12.77 -8.42
CA TRP A 815 2.63 -14.20 -8.33
C TRP A 815 3.83 -14.42 -7.43
N SER A 816 3.86 -15.56 -6.73
CA SER A 816 5.03 -16.01 -6.00
C SER A 816 4.96 -17.51 -5.70
N SER A 817 6.10 -18.19 -5.83
CA SER A 817 6.20 -19.61 -5.52
C SER A 817 7.60 -20.00 -5.07
N TYR A 818 7.65 -21.09 -4.32
CA TYR A 818 8.86 -21.87 -4.12
C TYR A 818 9.17 -22.69 -5.38
N ILE A 819 10.46 -22.82 -5.69
CA ILE A 819 11.05 -23.69 -6.71
C ILE A 819 11.96 -24.67 -5.96
N SER A 820 11.34 -25.68 -5.35
CA SER A 820 12.01 -26.69 -4.55
C SER A 820 11.53 -28.11 -4.88
N GLY A 821 12.14 -29.11 -4.25
CA GLY A 821 11.71 -30.50 -4.22
C GLY A 821 12.15 -31.18 -2.92
N SER A 822 12.25 -32.50 -2.92
CA SER A 822 12.44 -33.26 -1.67
C SER A 822 13.82 -33.15 -0.98
N SER A 823 14.82 -32.53 -1.62
CA SER A 823 16.21 -32.48 -1.13
C SER A 823 16.55 -31.13 -0.47
N THR A 824 17.78 -30.99 0.02
CA THR A 824 18.20 -29.89 0.89
C THR A 824 18.71 -28.65 0.17
N LEU A 825 18.84 -28.64 -1.15
CA LEU A 825 19.35 -27.46 -1.86
C LEU A 825 18.77 -27.36 -3.27
N ASP A 826 17.97 -26.31 -3.47
CA ASP A 826 17.37 -25.92 -4.73
C ASP A 826 17.60 -24.40 -4.92
N ARG A 827 18.09 -23.99 -6.10
CA ARG A 827 18.56 -22.63 -6.36
C ARG A 827 18.03 -22.11 -7.68
N ALA A 828 17.30 -20.99 -7.64
CA ALA A 828 16.97 -20.19 -8.82
C ALA A 828 17.97 -19.04 -8.95
N LEU A 829 18.70 -19.02 -10.08
CA LEU A 829 19.86 -18.13 -10.26
C LEU A 829 19.73 -17.20 -11.46
N GLY A 830 18.94 -17.58 -12.46
CA GLY A 830 18.71 -16.74 -13.63
C GLY A 830 17.26 -16.66 -14.06
N VAL A 831 16.84 -15.49 -14.55
CA VAL A 831 15.48 -15.25 -15.05
C VAL A 831 15.46 -14.36 -16.28
N ALA A 832 14.67 -14.72 -17.29
CA ALA A 832 14.42 -13.91 -18.48
C ALA A 832 12.94 -13.94 -18.89
N VAL A 833 12.47 -12.86 -19.52
CA VAL A 833 11.10 -12.74 -20.03
C VAL A 833 11.14 -12.45 -21.53
N ASP A 834 10.34 -13.18 -22.32
CA ASP A 834 10.22 -12.92 -23.76
C ASP A 834 9.18 -11.84 -24.08
N GLY A 835 9.17 -11.36 -25.34
CA GLY A 835 8.19 -10.34 -25.78
C GLY A 835 6.72 -10.82 -25.81
N GLU A 836 6.46 -12.10 -25.52
CA GLU A 836 5.10 -12.63 -25.32
C GLU A 836 4.69 -12.64 -23.83
N GLY A 837 5.61 -12.27 -22.92
CA GLY A 837 5.44 -12.28 -21.47
C GLY A 837 5.75 -13.61 -20.79
N SER A 838 6.27 -14.60 -21.54
CA SER A 838 6.65 -15.90 -20.96
C SER A 838 7.92 -15.77 -20.13
N THR A 839 7.96 -16.45 -18.99
CA THR A 839 9.07 -16.39 -18.04
C THR A 839 9.89 -17.66 -18.11
N TYR A 840 11.21 -17.52 -18.16
CA TYR A 840 12.15 -18.63 -18.16
C TYR A 840 13.05 -18.52 -16.95
N ILE A 841 13.16 -19.59 -16.17
CA ILE A 841 13.94 -19.63 -14.94
C ILE A 841 14.97 -20.75 -15.04
N VAL A 842 16.21 -20.44 -14.72
CA VAL A 842 17.30 -21.41 -14.64
C VAL A 842 17.95 -21.43 -13.28
N GLY A 843 18.59 -22.54 -13.00
CA GLY A 843 19.30 -22.73 -11.75
C GLY A 843 19.78 -24.16 -11.62
N HIS A 844 19.94 -24.61 -10.39
CA HIS A 844 20.30 -26.00 -10.14
C HIS A 844 19.62 -26.56 -8.90
N THR A 845 19.49 -27.87 -8.88
CA THR A 845 18.74 -28.61 -7.86
C THR A 845 19.49 -29.87 -7.47
N SER A 846 19.31 -30.28 -6.21
CA SER A 846 19.72 -31.59 -5.70
C SER A 846 18.52 -32.51 -5.45
N SER A 847 17.32 -32.08 -5.85
CA SER A 847 16.05 -32.76 -5.65
C SER A 847 15.72 -33.66 -6.83
N ASP A 848 15.67 -34.97 -6.56
CA ASP A 848 15.31 -36.03 -7.52
C ASP A 848 13.82 -36.40 -7.50
N ILE A 849 13.08 -35.88 -6.52
CA ILE A 849 11.65 -36.11 -6.29
C ILE A 849 10.98 -34.76 -6.04
N GLU A 850 9.75 -34.60 -6.54
CA GLU A 850 8.85 -33.45 -6.30
C GLU A 850 9.34 -32.09 -6.85
N PHE A 851 10.54 -32.02 -7.44
CA PHE A 851 10.99 -30.83 -8.17
C PHE A 851 10.08 -30.56 -9.39
N PRO A 852 9.77 -29.29 -9.73
CA PRO A 852 8.73 -28.94 -10.70
C PRO A 852 9.16 -29.16 -12.16
N ILE A 853 9.43 -30.40 -12.56
CA ILE A 853 9.67 -30.79 -13.95
C ILE A 853 8.35 -31.19 -14.61
N MET A 854 8.05 -30.62 -15.77
CA MET A 854 6.81 -30.85 -16.51
C MET A 854 7.09 -31.10 -17.99
N ASP A 855 6.69 -32.27 -18.49
CA ASP A 855 6.83 -32.60 -19.91
C ASP A 855 6.04 -31.63 -20.79
N ASN A 856 6.73 -31.04 -21.76
CA ASN A 856 6.16 -30.17 -22.78
C ASN A 856 5.17 -30.90 -23.72
N GLY A 857 5.18 -32.24 -23.74
CA GLY A 857 4.31 -33.05 -24.60
C GLY A 857 4.65 -32.95 -26.11
N ASN A 858 5.55 -32.04 -26.46
CA ASN A 858 6.18 -31.91 -27.77
C ASN A 858 7.28 -32.98 -27.91
N SER A 859 7.07 -33.94 -28.81
CA SER A 859 8.02 -35.03 -29.06
C SER A 859 9.40 -34.58 -29.59
N SER A 860 9.54 -33.31 -29.98
CA SER A 860 10.80 -32.72 -30.43
C SER A 860 11.50 -31.89 -29.35
N ALA A 861 10.82 -31.63 -28.23
CA ALA A 861 11.42 -30.92 -27.11
C ALA A 861 12.48 -31.78 -26.42
N TYR A 862 13.47 -31.12 -25.85
CA TYR A 862 14.38 -31.77 -24.92
C TYR A 862 13.62 -31.98 -23.61
N ASN A 863 13.53 -33.23 -23.17
CA ASN A 863 12.85 -33.59 -21.94
C ASN A 863 13.67 -34.64 -21.20
N GLN A 864 14.46 -34.16 -20.24
CA GLN A 864 15.07 -34.99 -19.21
C GLN A 864 14.17 -34.91 -17.98
N ASP A 865 13.39 -35.96 -17.78
CA ASP A 865 12.36 -36.08 -16.75
C ASP A 865 12.86 -36.77 -15.47
N ALA A 866 14.13 -37.19 -15.45
CA ALA A 866 14.72 -37.90 -14.33
C ALA A 866 16.10 -37.33 -13.97
N PHE A 867 16.33 -37.24 -12.67
CA PHE A 867 17.60 -36.84 -12.08
C PHE A 867 18.68 -37.90 -12.31
N SER A 868 19.85 -37.47 -12.77
CA SER A 868 20.94 -38.34 -13.25
C SER A 868 22.31 -38.09 -12.58
N GLY A 869 22.44 -37.03 -11.77
CA GLY A 869 23.70 -36.55 -11.19
C GLY A 869 23.68 -36.31 -9.68
N VAL A 870 24.48 -35.35 -9.21
CA VAL A 870 24.49 -34.86 -7.80
C VAL A 870 23.84 -33.49 -7.69
N ASN A 871 24.01 -32.65 -8.71
CA ASN A 871 23.32 -31.39 -8.91
C ASN A 871 22.99 -31.30 -10.38
N GLU A 872 21.73 -31.01 -10.73
CA GLU A 872 21.33 -30.83 -12.11
C GLU A 872 20.97 -29.39 -12.39
N GLY A 873 21.43 -28.90 -13.55
CA GLY A 873 20.91 -27.66 -14.12
C GLY A 873 19.47 -27.89 -14.54
N TYR A 874 18.62 -26.88 -14.40
CA TYR A 874 17.23 -26.96 -14.84
C TYR A 874 16.84 -25.73 -15.65
N LEU A 875 15.81 -25.90 -16.48
CA LEU A 875 15.11 -24.82 -17.18
C LEU A 875 13.61 -25.01 -16.98
N LEU A 876 12.95 -23.99 -16.43
CA LEU A 876 11.49 -23.92 -16.27
C LEU A 876 10.93 -22.84 -17.18
N LYS A 877 9.75 -23.08 -17.74
CA LYS A 877 8.96 -22.09 -18.49
C LYS A 877 7.60 -21.89 -17.84
N PHE A 878 7.24 -20.62 -17.68
CA PHE A 878 5.90 -20.15 -17.32
C PHE A 878 5.36 -19.28 -18.45
N ASP A 879 4.04 -19.27 -18.64
CA ASP A 879 3.40 -18.34 -19.55
C ASP A 879 3.19 -16.96 -18.91
N LYS A 880 2.55 -16.05 -19.65
CA LYS A 880 2.24 -14.70 -19.17
C LYS A 880 1.24 -14.66 -18.00
N ASP A 881 0.45 -15.72 -17.84
CA ASP A 881 -0.53 -15.88 -16.75
C ASP A 881 0.09 -16.62 -15.56
N LEU A 882 1.40 -16.89 -15.64
CA LEU A 882 2.24 -17.47 -14.59
C LEU A 882 1.89 -18.93 -14.28
N GLU A 883 1.26 -19.60 -15.25
CA GLU A 883 1.07 -21.05 -15.22
C GLU A 883 2.32 -21.73 -15.78
N GLN A 884 2.78 -22.79 -15.09
CA GLN A 884 3.91 -23.57 -15.58
C GLN A 884 3.53 -24.29 -16.89
N VAL A 885 4.29 -24.04 -17.95
CA VAL A 885 4.08 -24.65 -19.28
C VAL A 885 4.87 -25.94 -19.42
N TRP A 886 6.15 -25.90 -19.04
CA TRP A 886 7.04 -27.07 -19.04
C TRP A 886 8.28 -26.82 -18.17
N GLY A 887 9.02 -27.88 -17.90
CA GLY A 887 10.33 -27.83 -17.24
C GLY A 887 11.16 -29.04 -17.63
N THR A 888 12.49 -28.90 -17.65
CA THR A 888 13.42 -30.01 -17.91
C THR A 888 14.67 -29.85 -17.07
N TYR A 889 15.23 -30.97 -16.61
CA TYR A 889 16.63 -30.99 -16.20
C TYR A 889 17.54 -30.89 -17.43
N PHE A 890 18.81 -30.56 -17.23
CA PHE A 890 19.83 -30.54 -18.26
C PHE A 890 21.21 -30.82 -17.67
N GLY A 891 21.84 -31.89 -18.13
CA GLY A 891 23.17 -32.26 -17.66
C GLY A 891 23.51 -33.73 -17.86
N GLY A 892 24.48 -34.20 -17.09
CA GLY A 892 24.90 -35.60 -17.05
C GLY A 892 25.11 -36.06 -15.60
N THR A 893 26.05 -37.00 -15.38
CA THR A 893 26.27 -37.54 -14.02
C THR A 893 27.09 -36.62 -13.10
N GLY A 894 27.59 -35.51 -13.63
CA GLY A 894 28.39 -34.54 -12.89
C GLY A 894 27.54 -33.60 -12.04
N ARG A 895 28.11 -32.42 -11.79
CA ARG A 895 27.39 -31.28 -11.21
C ARG A 895 27.15 -30.28 -12.32
N GLU A 896 25.90 -29.93 -12.56
CA GLU A 896 25.51 -28.89 -13.48
C GLU A 896 24.98 -27.67 -12.72
N TYR A 897 25.54 -26.51 -13.04
CA TYR A 897 25.25 -25.25 -12.39
C TYR A 897 24.89 -24.21 -13.44
N PHE A 898 23.59 -24.02 -13.71
CA PHE A 898 23.16 -22.88 -14.52
C PHE A 898 23.17 -21.62 -13.67
N SER A 899 23.67 -20.53 -14.25
CA SER A 899 23.93 -19.28 -13.55
C SER A 899 23.19 -18.09 -14.13
N ASP A 900 22.86 -18.14 -15.43
CA ASP A 900 22.27 -17.00 -16.13
C ASP A 900 21.52 -17.41 -17.41
N ILE A 901 20.57 -16.58 -17.84
CA ILE A 901 19.70 -16.84 -19.00
C ILE A 901 19.34 -15.53 -19.72
N GLU A 902 19.30 -15.56 -21.04
CA GLU A 902 18.85 -14.43 -21.87
C GLU A 902 17.96 -14.94 -23.02
N VAL A 903 16.93 -14.16 -23.38
CA VAL A 903 16.10 -14.42 -24.55
C VAL A 903 16.51 -13.50 -25.70
N ASP A 904 16.80 -14.07 -26.87
CA ASP A 904 17.05 -13.28 -28.07
C ASP A 904 15.73 -12.65 -28.57
N PRO A 905 15.60 -11.31 -28.57
CA PRO A 905 14.35 -10.63 -28.94
C PRO A 905 13.99 -10.83 -30.43
N SER A 906 14.93 -11.24 -31.28
CA SER A 906 14.69 -11.44 -32.71
C SER A 906 14.12 -12.81 -33.05
N SER A 907 14.49 -13.84 -32.28
CA SER A 907 14.15 -15.24 -32.55
C SER A 907 13.29 -15.89 -31.46
N ASN A 908 13.21 -15.30 -30.27
CA ASN A 908 12.72 -15.89 -29.03
C ASN A 908 13.45 -17.18 -28.64
N ASP A 909 14.68 -17.37 -29.12
CA ASP A 909 15.53 -18.45 -28.66
C ASP A 909 16.15 -18.10 -27.30
N ILE A 910 16.27 -19.11 -26.46
CA ILE A 910 16.70 -19.01 -25.07
C ILE A 910 18.17 -19.42 -25.01
N TYR A 911 19.02 -18.59 -24.43
CA TYR A 911 20.43 -18.87 -24.23
C TYR A 911 20.75 -18.96 -22.74
N ILE A 912 21.48 -20.00 -22.34
CA ILE A 912 21.79 -20.28 -20.94
C ILE A 912 23.30 -20.38 -20.77
N LEU A 913 23.78 -19.78 -19.68
CA LEU A 913 25.16 -19.88 -19.20
C LEU A 913 25.21 -20.74 -17.94
N GLY A 914 26.27 -21.53 -17.79
CA GLY A 914 26.50 -22.27 -16.57
C GLY A 914 27.86 -22.95 -16.51
N GLY A 915 27.97 -23.99 -15.70
CA GLY A 915 29.09 -24.93 -15.71
C GLY A 915 28.66 -26.39 -15.59
N THR A 916 29.50 -27.30 -16.09
CA THR A 916 29.34 -28.75 -15.97
C THR A 916 30.59 -29.41 -15.40
N GLY A 917 30.39 -30.32 -14.45
CA GLY A 917 31.42 -31.20 -13.92
C GLY A 917 31.33 -32.61 -14.50
N THR A 918 30.58 -32.78 -15.59
CA THR A 918 30.37 -34.10 -16.19
C THR A 918 31.57 -34.48 -17.05
N SER A 919 32.27 -35.56 -16.71
CA SER A 919 33.52 -35.94 -17.39
C SER A 919 33.43 -36.49 -18.82
N THR A 920 32.22 -36.55 -19.41
CA THR A 920 31.96 -37.13 -20.74
C THR A 920 30.87 -36.37 -21.48
N ALA A 921 31.00 -36.12 -22.79
CA ALA A 921 29.92 -35.53 -23.61
C ALA A 921 29.22 -36.57 -24.51
N ALA A 922 27.90 -36.42 -24.64
CA ALA A 922 27.08 -37.11 -25.63
C ALA A 922 26.93 -36.22 -26.86
N SER A 923 27.86 -36.33 -27.82
CA SER A 923 27.81 -35.53 -29.06
C SER A 923 26.60 -35.92 -29.93
N GLY A 924 25.76 -34.94 -30.26
CA GLY A 924 24.55 -35.08 -31.07
C GLY A 924 24.54 -34.17 -32.30
N THR A 925 23.98 -34.68 -33.41
CA THR A 925 23.62 -33.88 -34.61
C THR A 925 22.12 -33.58 -34.59
N LEU A 926 21.71 -32.40 -35.06
CA LEU A 926 20.29 -31.99 -35.10
C LEU A 926 19.37 -33.05 -35.75
N PRO A 927 18.21 -33.38 -35.14
CA PRO A 927 17.70 -32.87 -33.86
C PRO A 927 18.47 -33.43 -32.66
N CYS A 928 18.75 -32.57 -31.68
CA CYS A 928 19.49 -32.92 -30.47
C CYS A 928 18.63 -33.85 -29.59
N ASN A 929 18.95 -35.14 -29.54
CA ASN A 929 18.20 -36.09 -28.73
C ASN A 929 18.63 -36.02 -27.27
N VAL A 930 17.68 -36.26 -26.35
CA VAL A 930 17.98 -36.51 -24.93
C VAL A 930 18.89 -37.75 -24.82
N PRO A 931 19.99 -37.70 -24.05
CA PRO A 931 20.81 -38.88 -23.80
C PRO A 931 19.94 -40.01 -23.20
N THR A 932 19.99 -41.21 -23.78
CA THR A 932 19.20 -42.37 -23.28
C THR A 932 20.11 -43.53 -22.86
N GLY A 933 19.66 -44.31 -21.88
CA GLY A 933 20.39 -45.51 -21.43
C GLY A 933 21.74 -45.18 -20.79
N SER A 934 22.81 -45.88 -21.17
CA SER A 934 24.16 -45.66 -20.61
C SER A 934 24.77 -44.29 -20.96
N ALA A 935 24.10 -43.49 -21.82
CA ALA A 935 24.51 -42.14 -22.18
C ALA A 935 23.89 -41.05 -21.29
N LEU A 936 22.93 -41.38 -20.41
CA LEU A 936 22.40 -40.46 -19.37
C LEU A 936 23.49 -39.91 -18.43
N GLY A 937 24.70 -40.49 -18.46
CA GLY A 937 25.84 -39.99 -17.69
C GLY A 937 26.70 -38.93 -18.36
N ALA A 938 26.39 -38.53 -19.61
CA ALA A 938 27.21 -37.63 -20.39
C ALA A 938 26.49 -36.30 -20.69
N PHE A 939 27.24 -35.19 -20.71
CA PHE A 939 26.74 -33.86 -20.96
C PHE A 939 26.12 -33.76 -22.38
N PRO A 940 24.91 -33.17 -22.54
CA PRO A 940 24.26 -33.06 -23.85
C PRO A 940 24.99 -32.01 -24.71
N ASP A 941 25.86 -32.47 -25.61
CA ASP A 941 26.63 -31.63 -26.54
C ASP A 941 25.98 -31.68 -27.94
N CYS A 942 25.34 -30.60 -28.37
CA CYS A 942 24.59 -30.59 -29.62
C CYS A 942 25.05 -29.55 -30.63
N ASN A 943 25.33 -30.05 -31.84
CA ASN A 943 25.74 -29.24 -32.98
C ASN A 943 26.82 -28.19 -32.62
N PRO A 944 27.89 -28.54 -31.87
CA PRO A 944 28.75 -27.58 -31.15
C PRO A 944 29.46 -26.50 -31.99
N GLY A 945 29.32 -26.49 -33.32
CA GLY A 945 30.20 -25.70 -34.18
C GLY A 945 31.65 -26.18 -34.05
N SER A 946 32.61 -25.43 -34.58
CA SER A 946 34.05 -25.77 -34.48
C SER A 946 34.70 -25.22 -33.20
N VAL A 947 33.94 -24.97 -32.14
CA VAL A 947 34.44 -24.47 -30.86
C VAL A 947 34.39 -25.61 -29.86
N TYR A 948 35.48 -26.37 -29.81
CA TYR A 948 35.70 -27.46 -28.88
C TYR A 948 37.09 -27.26 -28.27
N TYR A 949 37.15 -27.07 -26.95
CA TYR A 949 38.40 -26.93 -26.23
C TYR A 949 38.48 -28.04 -25.18
N ASP A 950 39.37 -28.99 -25.44
CA ASP A 950 39.76 -30.18 -24.66
C ASP A 950 38.92 -31.46 -24.83
N ASN A 951 39.65 -32.56 -25.09
CA ASN A 951 39.18 -33.94 -25.33
C ASN A 951 38.74 -34.66 -24.05
N THR A 952 38.78 -33.99 -22.90
CA THR A 952 38.43 -34.52 -21.58
C THR A 952 37.69 -33.44 -20.81
N ILE A 953 36.36 -33.52 -20.81
CA ILE A 953 35.53 -32.64 -19.99
C ILE A 953 35.90 -32.86 -18.54
N GLY A 954 36.07 -31.76 -17.81
CA GLY A 954 36.05 -31.73 -16.38
C GLY A 954 36.99 -32.73 -15.72
N ILE A 955 38.20 -32.96 -16.25
CA ILE A 955 39.23 -33.77 -15.60
C ILE A 955 40.60 -33.08 -15.70
N ASP A 956 41.21 -32.77 -14.56
CA ASP A 956 42.59 -32.27 -14.51
C ASP A 956 43.62 -33.36 -14.93
N PRO A 957 44.88 -33.01 -15.22
CA PRO A 957 45.91 -34.00 -15.56
C PRO A 957 46.19 -35.06 -14.46
N ASN A 958 45.67 -34.88 -13.25
CA ASN A 958 45.76 -35.81 -12.13
C ASN A 958 44.51 -36.70 -11.96
N GLY A 959 43.48 -36.53 -12.78
CA GLY A 959 42.23 -37.29 -12.72
C GLY A 959 41.14 -36.69 -11.81
N ASN A 960 41.28 -35.44 -11.34
CA ASN A 960 40.27 -34.78 -10.50
C ASN A 960 39.20 -34.12 -11.36
N ILE A 961 37.93 -34.20 -10.94
CA ILE A 961 36.83 -33.57 -11.67
C ILE A 961 36.93 -32.05 -11.58
N LYS A 962 36.74 -31.37 -12.71
CA LYS A 962 36.76 -29.91 -12.87
C LYS A 962 35.47 -29.40 -13.48
N LEU A 963 35.10 -28.16 -13.19
CA LEU A 963 33.94 -27.51 -13.80
C LEU A 963 34.35 -26.78 -15.07
N ASP A 964 33.67 -27.06 -16.17
CA ASP A 964 33.83 -26.35 -17.44
C ASP A 964 32.62 -25.46 -17.71
N LEU A 965 32.84 -24.31 -18.33
CA LEU A 965 31.78 -23.36 -18.72
C LEU A 965 30.86 -24.00 -19.75
N VAL A 966 29.55 -23.79 -19.68
CA VAL A 966 28.59 -24.27 -20.69
C VAL A 966 27.78 -23.15 -21.28
N LEU A 967 27.48 -23.29 -22.57
CA LEU A 967 26.55 -22.44 -23.30
C LEU A 967 25.50 -23.33 -23.98
N VAL A 968 24.24 -23.01 -23.79
CA VAL A 968 23.12 -23.80 -24.29
C VAL A 968 22.11 -22.89 -24.97
N GLN A 969 21.54 -23.35 -26.09
CA GLN A 969 20.47 -22.68 -26.81
C GLN A 969 19.26 -23.61 -26.96
N PHE A 970 18.11 -23.14 -26.48
CA PHE A 970 16.80 -23.74 -26.72
C PHE A 970 15.94 -22.86 -27.64
N SER A 971 14.98 -23.47 -28.33
CA SER A 971 13.84 -22.71 -28.85
C SER A 971 12.83 -22.41 -27.74
N LYS A 972 11.93 -21.45 -27.96
CA LYS A 972 10.81 -21.16 -27.02
C LYS A 972 9.88 -22.35 -26.76
N GLU A 973 9.86 -23.34 -27.65
CA GLU A 973 9.15 -24.61 -27.51
C GLU A 973 9.99 -25.70 -26.84
N GLY A 974 11.13 -25.37 -26.22
CA GLY A 974 11.96 -26.32 -25.45
C GLY A 974 12.81 -27.25 -26.32
N VAL A 975 12.99 -26.97 -27.61
CA VAL A 975 13.85 -27.77 -28.50
C VAL A 975 15.31 -27.36 -28.32
N LEU A 976 16.18 -28.27 -27.87
CA LEU A 976 17.62 -28.03 -27.83
C LEU A 976 18.12 -27.80 -29.27
N LYS A 977 18.68 -26.61 -29.53
CA LYS A 977 19.17 -26.17 -30.86
C LYS A 977 20.69 -26.23 -30.96
N TRP A 978 21.37 -25.95 -29.85
CA TRP A 978 22.82 -25.92 -29.76
C TRP A 978 23.25 -26.02 -28.30
N SER A 979 24.36 -26.69 -28.06
CA SER A 979 25.06 -26.60 -26.79
C SER A 979 26.55 -26.81 -27.02
N THR A 980 27.36 -26.22 -26.16
CA THR A 980 28.80 -26.43 -26.13
C THR A 980 29.31 -26.23 -24.71
N TYR A 981 30.56 -26.61 -24.49
CA TYR A 981 31.29 -26.36 -23.26
C TYR A 981 32.68 -25.79 -23.57
N LEU A 982 33.24 -25.02 -22.64
CA LEU A 982 34.53 -24.38 -22.75
C LEU A 982 35.28 -24.54 -21.43
N GLY A 983 36.44 -25.19 -21.48
CA GLY A 983 37.32 -25.30 -20.32
C GLY A 983 38.50 -26.22 -20.54
N GLY A 984 39.01 -26.83 -19.48
CA GLY A 984 40.11 -27.77 -19.51
C GLY A 984 40.39 -28.42 -18.15
N GLY A 985 41.64 -28.77 -17.88
CA GLY A 985 42.05 -29.35 -16.60
C GLY A 985 41.97 -28.46 -15.35
N GLU A 986 41.30 -27.31 -15.38
CA GLU A 986 41.07 -26.44 -14.22
C GLU A 986 39.61 -25.99 -14.14
N ASP A 987 39.20 -25.38 -13.02
CA ASP A 987 37.81 -24.94 -12.84
C ASP A 987 37.58 -23.61 -13.57
N ASP A 988 36.70 -23.66 -14.57
CA ASP A 988 36.19 -22.58 -15.41
C ASP A 988 34.68 -22.45 -15.18
N TYR A 989 34.24 -21.47 -14.40
CA TYR A 989 32.87 -21.41 -13.92
C TYR A 989 32.24 -20.02 -14.05
N ALA A 990 30.94 -20.03 -14.35
CA ALA A 990 30.05 -18.88 -14.26
C ALA A 990 29.36 -18.74 -12.88
N TYR A 991 29.60 -19.70 -11.99
CA TYR A 991 29.06 -19.71 -10.62
C TYR A 991 30.02 -20.39 -9.65
N PHE A 992 30.24 -19.82 -8.46
CA PHE A 992 31.12 -20.42 -7.44
C PHE A 992 30.39 -21.52 -6.65
N PRO A 993 30.66 -22.81 -6.90
CA PRO A 993 29.86 -23.91 -6.33
C PRO A 993 30.28 -24.29 -4.91
N SER A 994 31.39 -23.74 -4.41
CA SER A 994 31.82 -23.91 -3.02
C SER A 994 31.19 -22.89 -2.07
N ALA A 995 30.31 -22.01 -2.55
CA ALA A 995 29.60 -21.09 -1.69
C ALA A 995 28.62 -21.87 -0.80
N PRO A 996 28.63 -21.66 0.54
CA PRO A 996 27.67 -22.29 1.42
C PRO A 996 26.22 -21.91 1.03
N PRO A 997 25.22 -22.72 1.40
CA PRO A 997 23.83 -22.30 1.32
C PRO A 997 23.62 -20.96 2.01
N GLY A 998 22.91 -20.03 1.38
CA GLY A 998 22.78 -18.65 1.85
C GLY A 998 23.89 -17.71 1.38
N THR A 999 24.51 -18.02 0.26
CA THR A 999 25.53 -17.16 -0.33
C THR A 999 25.52 -17.37 -1.84
N ILE A 1000 24.88 -16.44 -2.55
CA ILE A 1000 24.92 -16.40 -4.01
C ILE A 1000 26.13 -15.57 -4.44
N ILE A 1001 27.04 -16.20 -5.19
CA ILE A 1001 28.15 -15.52 -5.86
C ILE A 1001 28.00 -15.80 -7.36
N LYS A 1002 27.23 -14.95 -8.05
CA LYS A 1002 27.15 -14.95 -9.52
C LYS A 1002 28.48 -14.44 -10.07
N SER A 1003 29.15 -15.27 -10.88
CA SER A 1003 30.46 -14.97 -11.45
C SER A 1003 30.44 -14.98 -12.97
N GLY A 1004 29.28 -15.17 -13.58
CA GLY A 1004 29.12 -15.09 -15.02
C GLY A 1004 27.80 -14.49 -15.41
N ASP A 1005 27.82 -13.86 -16.57
CA ASP A 1005 26.75 -13.06 -17.15
C ASP A 1005 26.74 -13.30 -18.68
N ILE A 1006 25.56 -13.44 -19.29
CA ILE A 1006 25.38 -13.64 -20.74
C ILE A 1006 24.53 -12.53 -21.35
N SER A 1007 24.91 -12.07 -22.54
CA SER A 1007 24.10 -11.11 -23.31
C SER A 1007 24.10 -11.46 -24.80
N ILE A 1008 22.94 -11.31 -25.44
CA ILE A 1008 22.69 -11.75 -26.81
C ILE A 1008 22.20 -10.58 -27.68
N ASP A 1009 22.63 -10.53 -28.94
CA ASP A 1009 21.96 -9.78 -30.01
C ASP A 1009 22.06 -10.56 -31.33
N GLY A 1010 21.00 -11.27 -31.70
CA GLY A 1010 20.99 -12.17 -32.84
C GLY A 1010 22.06 -13.26 -32.73
N ASP A 1011 22.98 -13.32 -33.69
CA ASP A 1011 24.08 -14.31 -33.74
C ASP A 1011 25.31 -13.92 -32.90
N GLU A 1012 25.28 -12.78 -32.19
CA GLU A 1012 26.35 -12.33 -31.29
C GLU A 1012 26.05 -12.70 -29.84
N ILE A 1013 27.00 -13.39 -29.19
CA ILE A 1013 26.91 -13.80 -27.79
C ILE A 1013 28.10 -13.22 -27.04
N ALA A 1014 27.85 -12.51 -25.93
CA ALA A 1014 28.88 -12.06 -25.00
C ALA A 1014 28.73 -12.80 -23.67
N VAL A 1015 29.85 -13.25 -23.11
CA VAL A 1015 29.87 -14.03 -21.87
C VAL A 1015 30.98 -13.52 -20.95
N VAL A 1016 30.65 -13.21 -19.71
CA VAL A 1016 31.63 -12.99 -18.64
C VAL A 1016 31.70 -14.26 -17.77
N CYS A 1017 32.88 -14.69 -17.35
CA CYS A 1017 33.04 -15.81 -16.39
C CYS A 1017 34.38 -15.70 -15.60
N PHE A 1018 34.66 -16.65 -14.70
CA PHE A 1018 35.93 -16.71 -13.94
C PHE A 1018 36.66 -18.05 -14.12
N SER A 1019 37.99 -18.03 -13.97
CA SER A 1019 38.84 -19.23 -13.99
C SER A 1019 39.85 -19.20 -12.83
N ASN A 1020 40.05 -20.34 -12.15
CA ASN A 1020 40.77 -20.42 -10.86
C ASN A 1020 42.30 -20.53 -10.95
N ASN A 1021 42.88 -20.87 -12.09
CA ASN A 1021 44.31 -20.74 -12.34
C ASN A 1021 44.63 -21.00 -13.81
N GLY A 1022 45.37 -20.07 -14.38
CA GLY A 1022 45.72 -20.03 -15.79
C GLY A 1022 46.43 -21.24 -16.38
N SER A 1023 45.69 -22.09 -17.08
CA SER A 1023 46.10 -22.69 -18.34
C SER A 1023 44.83 -23.19 -19.04
N LEU A 1024 44.81 -23.24 -20.37
CA LEU A 1024 43.80 -23.93 -21.22
C LEU A 1024 42.84 -23.03 -22.02
N PHE A 1025 43.38 -22.24 -22.95
CA PHE A 1025 42.69 -21.96 -24.21
C PHE A 1025 43.67 -22.16 -25.37
N SER A 1026 43.90 -23.43 -25.77
CA SER A 1026 44.72 -23.75 -26.94
C SER A 1026 43.85 -23.93 -28.18
N ASP A 1027 44.01 -23.07 -29.19
CA ASP A 1027 43.36 -23.22 -30.52
C ASP A 1027 43.48 -24.66 -31.00
N HIS A 1028 42.35 -25.37 -31.11
CA HIS A 1028 42.27 -26.65 -31.78
C HIS A 1028 41.51 -26.51 -33.10
N THR A 1029 42.06 -25.74 -34.03
CA THR A 1029 41.77 -25.96 -35.45
C THR A 1029 42.08 -27.42 -35.81
N PRO A 1030 41.15 -28.18 -36.42
CA PRO A 1030 41.44 -29.55 -36.87
C PRO A 1030 42.53 -29.54 -37.94
N GLY A 1031 43.78 -29.80 -37.56
CA GLY A 1031 44.88 -30.09 -38.48
C GLY A 1031 46.04 -29.09 -38.57
N THR A 1032 46.13 -28.06 -37.72
CA THR A 1032 47.33 -27.19 -37.64
C THR A 1032 47.77 -26.96 -36.19
N ASN A 1033 49.07 -26.71 -35.99
CA ASN A 1033 49.71 -26.56 -34.68
C ASN A 1033 48.94 -25.59 -33.77
N PRO A 1034 48.70 -25.94 -32.49
CA PRO A 1034 47.96 -25.10 -31.57
C PRO A 1034 48.80 -23.88 -31.21
N THR A 1035 48.35 -22.69 -31.61
CA THR A 1035 48.79 -21.44 -30.98
C THR A 1035 47.76 -21.09 -29.91
N PRO A 1036 48.12 -21.06 -28.61
CA PRO A 1036 47.17 -20.68 -27.57
C PRO A 1036 46.77 -19.20 -27.73
N PHE A 1037 45.48 -18.91 -27.57
CA PHE A 1037 44.99 -17.53 -27.56
C PHE A 1037 45.44 -16.79 -26.27
N PHE A 1038 45.70 -17.52 -25.18
CA PHE A 1038 46.30 -16.99 -23.95
C PHE A 1038 47.04 -18.07 -23.13
N GLN A 1039 48.16 -17.71 -22.49
CA GLN A 1039 48.77 -18.48 -21.40
C GLN A 1039 48.81 -17.58 -20.16
N LEU A 1040 47.90 -17.82 -19.23
CA LEU A 1040 47.85 -17.13 -17.96
C LEU A 1040 48.91 -17.74 -17.03
N THR A 1041 49.69 -16.90 -16.33
CA THR A 1041 50.68 -17.38 -15.35
C THR A 1041 50.20 -17.02 -13.95
N SER A 1042 49.67 -18.03 -13.24
CA SER A 1042 49.53 -18.10 -11.78
C SER A 1042 48.58 -17.15 -11.02
N ALA A 1043 47.74 -16.36 -11.68
CA ALA A 1043 46.66 -15.64 -11.00
C ALA A 1043 45.36 -15.70 -11.83
N GLY A 1044 44.36 -16.43 -11.34
CA GLY A 1044 43.00 -16.46 -11.90
C GLY A 1044 42.34 -15.08 -11.91
N GLY A 1045 41.31 -14.89 -12.73
CA GLY A 1045 40.61 -13.62 -12.90
C GLY A 1045 39.41 -13.70 -13.85
N PRO A 1046 38.61 -12.62 -13.95
CA PRO A 1046 37.44 -12.55 -14.83
C PRO A 1046 37.84 -12.53 -16.31
N LEU A 1047 37.11 -13.30 -17.11
CA LEU A 1047 37.26 -13.49 -18.54
C LEU A 1047 36.01 -12.97 -19.25
N LEU A 1048 36.21 -12.40 -20.44
CA LEU A 1048 35.13 -11.99 -21.35
C LEU A 1048 35.33 -12.71 -22.68
N PHE A 1049 34.28 -13.39 -23.16
CA PHE A 1049 34.23 -14.09 -24.43
C PHE A 1049 33.17 -13.47 -25.34
N ARG A 1050 33.45 -13.46 -26.65
CA ARG A 1050 32.51 -13.07 -27.69
C ARG A 1050 32.43 -14.15 -28.75
N PHE A 1051 31.21 -14.56 -29.07
CA PHE A 1051 30.92 -15.50 -30.14
C PHE A 1051 30.15 -14.79 -31.25
N GLU A 1052 30.47 -15.14 -32.49
CA GLU A 1052 29.71 -14.76 -33.68
C GLU A 1052 29.33 -16.03 -34.42
N ASN A 1053 28.05 -16.23 -34.73
CA ASN A 1053 27.56 -17.46 -35.36
C ASN A 1053 27.99 -18.72 -34.59
N LYS A 1054 27.97 -18.66 -33.25
CA LYS A 1054 28.38 -19.74 -32.33
C LYS A 1054 29.86 -20.13 -32.45
N LEU A 1055 30.67 -19.30 -33.10
CA LEU A 1055 32.12 -19.44 -33.15
C LEU A 1055 32.76 -18.40 -32.25
N LEU A 1056 33.72 -18.82 -31.43
CA LEU A 1056 34.49 -17.88 -30.60
C LEU A 1056 35.23 -16.91 -31.53
N SER A 1057 34.81 -15.66 -31.52
CA SER A 1057 35.36 -14.58 -32.34
C SER A 1057 36.48 -13.86 -31.60
N TRP A 1058 36.33 -13.64 -30.29
CA TRP A 1058 37.27 -12.88 -29.48
C TRP A 1058 37.16 -13.19 -27.98
N SER A 1059 38.24 -12.97 -27.22
CA SER A 1059 38.27 -13.07 -25.75
C SER A 1059 39.28 -12.11 -25.08
N SER A 1060 39.09 -11.81 -23.79
CA SER A 1060 39.99 -10.97 -22.97
C SER A 1060 39.95 -11.36 -21.48
N CYS A 1061 41.05 -11.16 -20.74
CA CYS A 1061 41.11 -11.27 -19.27
C CYS A 1061 41.34 -9.90 -18.60
N PHE A 1062 40.67 -9.64 -17.47
CA PHE A 1062 40.96 -8.51 -16.60
C PHE A 1062 41.69 -8.97 -15.33
N SER A 1063 42.73 -8.22 -14.90
CA SER A 1063 43.52 -8.47 -13.66
C SER A 1063 44.37 -9.75 -13.58
N CYS A 1064 44.43 -10.54 -14.64
CA CYS A 1064 45.35 -11.68 -14.74
C CYS A 1064 46.83 -11.27 -14.57
N GLY A 1065 47.42 -11.55 -13.42
CA GLY A 1065 48.71 -11.01 -12.98
C GLY A 1065 49.94 -11.47 -13.77
N THR A 1066 50.22 -10.89 -14.94
CA THR A 1066 51.54 -11.00 -15.56
C THR A 1066 52.50 -9.96 -14.95
N THR A 1067 53.67 -10.40 -14.50
CA THR A 1067 54.76 -9.52 -13.99
C THR A 1067 55.46 -8.70 -15.09
N GLU A 1068 54.99 -8.75 -16.33
CA GLU A 1068 55.29 -7.77 -17.38
C GLU A 1068 53.98 -7.40 -18.10
N GLY A 1069 53.53 -6.16 -17.89
CA GLY A 1069 52.57 -5.46 -18.76
C GLY A 1069 51.15 -6.04 -18.89
N ALA A 1070 50.37 -6.12 -17.81
CA ALA A 1070 48.93 -6.41 -17.90
C ALA A 1070 48.09 -5.15 -18.16
N PHE A 1071 48.13 -4.65 -19.39
CA PHE A 1071 47.01 -3.98 -20.08
C PHE A 1071 47.25 -4.29 -21.57
N ASN A 1072 46.50 -5.21 -22.16
CA ASN A 1072 46.57 -5.36 -23.62
C ASN A 1072 45.94 -4.12 -24.26
N GLU A 1073 46.81 -3.18 -24.62
CA GLU A 1073 46.56 -2.03 -25.46
C GLU A 1073 45.93 -2.49 -26.78
N TYR A 1074 44.76 -1.95 -27.13
CA TYR A 1074 44.29 -2.02 -28.51
C TYR A 1074 45.09 -1.04 -29.36
N SER A 1075 45.76 -1.53 -30.40
CA SER A 1075 46.19 -0.71 -31.53
C SER A 1075 45.18 -0.86 -32.66
N ILE A 1076 44.46 0.20 -33.01
CA ILE A 1076 43.79 0.29 -34.31
C ILE A 1076 44.81 0.88 -35.28
N ASP A 1077 45.24 0.10 -36.28
CA ASP A 1077 46.15 0.59 -37.31
C ASP A 1077 45.36 1.37 -38.37
N LEU A 1078 45.23 2.67 -38.16
CA LEU A 1078 44.67 3.59 -39.15
C LEU A 1078 45.79 4.05 -40.07
N ASN A 1079 45.98 3.37 -41.22
CA ASN A 1079 46.79 3.81 -42.38
C ASN A 1079 47.89 4.85 -42.05
N GLY A 1080 48.85 4.50 -41.18
CA GLY A 1080 50.02 5.33 -40.88
C GLY A 1080 50.08 6.01 -39.50
N GLY A 1081 49.26 5.64 -38.52
CA GLY A 1081 49.47 6.05 -37.11
C GLY A 1081 48.68 5.20 -36.11
N SER A 1082 49.36 4.64 -35.11
CA SER A 1082 48.74 3.89 -34.01
C SER A 1082 48.25 4.83 -32.91
N LEU A 1083 47.00 4.64 -32.46
CA LEU A 1083 46.41 5.32 -31.30
C LEU A 1083 46.31 4.30 -30.15
N TYR A 1084 46.79 4.65 -28.96
CA TYR A 1084 46.83 3.78 -27.77
C TYR A 1084 45.79 4.24 -26.74
N PHE A 1085 45.05 3.30 -26.12
CA PHE A 1085 44.10 3.58 -25.03
C PHE A 1085 44.27 2.59 -23.87
N SER A 1086 44.32 3.09 -22.64
CA SER A 1086 44.21 2.31 -21.39
C SER A 1086 42.79 2.42 -20.82
N LEU A 1087 42.18 1.31 -20.40
CA LEU A 1087 40.85 1.29 -19.77
C LEU A 1087 40.98 1.13 -18.25
N PRO A 1088 40.46 2.06 -17.43
CA PRO A 1088 40.51 1.95 -15.96
C PRO A 1088 39.26 1.28 -15.33
N TYR A 1089 38.32 0.71 -16.11
CA TYR A 1089 37.05 0.20 -15.57
C TYR A 1089 36.99 -1.33 -15.57
N THR A 1090 36.75 -1.92 -14.39
CA THR A 1090 36.29 -3.30 -14.21
C THR A 1090 34.88 -3.41 -14.78
N PHE A 1091 34.69 -4.14 -15.88
CA PHE A 1091 33.36 -4.44 -16.41
C PHE A 1091 32.73 -5.54 -15.54
N SER A 1092 31.61 -5.22 -14.89
CA SER A 1092 30.84 -6.17 -14.09
C SER A 1092 29.69 -6.84 -14.87
N SER A 1093 29.40 -6.44 -16.12
CA SER A 1093 28.34 -7.06 -16.93
C SER A 1093 28.67 -7.27 -18.43
N ALA A 1094 28.15 -8.37 -18.99
CA ALA A 1094 28.21 -8.76 -20.41
C ALA A 1094 27.42 -7.77 -21.30
N LYS A 1095 26.24 -7.33 -20.83
CA LYS A 1095 25.37 -6.33 -21.49
C LYS A 1095 26.10 -5.01 -21.75
N SER A 1096 26.82 -4.48 -20.74
CA SER A 1096 27.62 -3.25 -20.87
C SER A 1096 28.77 -3.40 -21.86
N SER A 1097 29.42 -4.56 -21.85
CA SER A 1097 30.55 -4.87 -22.73
C SER A 1097 30.12 -4.91 -24.20
N LEU A 1098 28.97 -5.53 -24.50
CA LEU A 1098 28.40 -5.60 -25.85
C LEU A 1098 27.98 -4.22 -26.37
N LYS A 1099 27.35 -3.38 -25.53
CA LYS A 1099 26.92 -2.01 -25.88
C LYS A 1099 28.09 -1.07 -26.19
N VAL A 1100 29.12 -1.05 -25.34
CA VAL A 1100 30.33 -0.23 -25.55
C VAL A 1100 31.03 -0.60 -26.84
N TRP A 1101 31.06 -1.88 -27.19
CA TRP A 1101 31.64 -2.34 -28.43
C TRP A 1101 30.86 -1.87 -29.67
N LYS A 1102 29.51 -1.97 -29.67
CA LYS A 1102 28.69 -1.47 -30.79
C LYS A 1102 28.87 0.03 -31.03
N GLU A 1103 28.92 0.82 -29.96
CA GLU A 1103 29.20 2.26 -30.04
C GLU A 1103 30.61 2.56 -30.58
N ARG A 1104 31.58 1.65 -30.37
CA ARG A 1104 32.91 1.75 -30.98
C ARG A 1104 32.93 1.35 -32.45
N GLN A 1105 32.13 0.36 -32.89
CA GLN A 1105 32.02 0.02 -34.33
C GLN A 1105 31.36 1.13 -35.14
N LYS A 1106 30.44 1.88 -34.52
CA LYS A 1106 29.79 3.04 -35.14
C LYS A 1106 30.71 4.27 -35.30
N LYS A 1107 31.79 4.37 -34.52
CA LYS A 1107 32.76 5.48 -34.52
C LYS A 1107 33.98 5.13 -35.35
#